data_AF-A0A931V263-F1
#
_entry.id   AF-A0A931V263-F1
#
_cell.length_a   1.000
_cell.length_b   1.000
_cell.length_c   1.000
_cell.angle_alpha   90.00
_cell.angle_beta   90.00
_cell.angle_gamma   90.00
#
_symmetry.space_group_name_H-M   'P 1'
#
loop_
_entity.id
_entity.type
_entity.pdbx_description
1 polymer ?
#
loop_
_entity_poly.entity_id
_entity_poly.type
_entity_poly.pdbx_seq_one_letter_code
_entity_poly.pdbx_strand_id
1 'polypeptide(L)'
;MSMTRVAPFVLASLLGCSTRGSDASSSDAVLASATPSGDVASQAVGALRRFGEVRRAWSPQARFADAVDGGAFEARSPRLLARAPRLADEPVRLTAGPVTLEISPEELGRSPGSVRDGVVVYPGAARSTDVALLAGGARVEEFRLLRDPNAPTSARWRLRPIAGVASIALRDGRVYVTDDAGVVRLSTDAMYVVDAEGTRRDVSVQLHGEVLAAQFDASGLRHPILLDPAWTTVASMSQARFAAMGALLPSGKVLVAGGTDGTAGLSTTEIYDPAANTWTAGPSMGVARGGQAIALPTGKILAVGGGTSELYDPATNAWSPTSPPGWPGANCDGAFVVHPNGRVYSTGGYPGTCVRVYDPATNAWSAFASTLFARRVPDLAVLPDGKLFVHGDTITPSAEVYDFATGAWARVKDAPAAHGSARLLMHAGKVHAFGGFGVYHVYDPTTDTWSAAKAKWHGNRENRFSIALLGDGDFLVFGGYFSVNVGPDRYDQATDTWTLASSPSTSFGESGHVMVQLPGERFLLAGGNPTPTAVVDIFELMPNGTACTNAADCKSAMCVDGACCNRACTGACEACNLTGSAGTCSNVASGPPVHGGSCAPYNLCVAGACATSCTTTSQCTSTSYCKSGSCVARSGNGVACTTADQCVSGNCVDGVCCSSACGGQCQACDVAGAVGSCTLVTSGAPHGSRPACTGTGVGTTCGVQCTGASATACAFPAKTAPCSANACASGIETHASFCDGAGKCNDVARSCGAFTCDPAGVACKSVCTGAGDCAPGFWCTVGVCVPVTGLGKECSSDTMCASGHCTDGVCCGVASCEAGSSCANPGKRGTCSKSLGATCAAGAECGSGFCVDGVCCSGACDGQCEACDVAGRIGTCWPVSGVPHGARDKCSDGGGDVCRALRCDGAVDSRKCSAYARGLETSCAPATCTGSTFAATSYCDGVGACRVAEPKSCAPFACDAAACRTTCDTDAHCSAGNVCKGAACVPNTARCSSDGLASIDEGTVKPCGNYRCNNGVCATNCAATTDCAPGAVCDSGTCVVPTNDGEDSGGCSAGRRASSGGGALAGLLLALGALRRRRG
;
A
#
# COMPACT_ATOMS: atom_id res chain seq x y z
N MET A 1 63.06 -39.31 -34.20
CA MET A 1 64.09 -38.25 -34.06
C MET A 1 63.61 -37.36 -32.92
N SER A 2 64.26 -37.36 -31.74
CA SER A 2 65.53 -36.67 -31.43
C SER A 2 65.32 -35.15 -31.36
N MET A 3 65.31 -34.52 -30.16
CA MET A 3 66.47 -34.03 -29.37
C MET A 3 66.79 -32.55 -29.70
N THR A 4 67.13 -31.61 -28.78
CA THR A 4 67.30 -31.66 -27.29
C THR A 4 67.02 -30.26 -26.65
N ARG A 5 67.04 -30.20 -25.30
CA ARG A 5 66.91 -29.03 -24.40
C ARG A 5 68.03 -27.97 -24.56
N VAL A 6 67.73 -26.71 -24.17
CA VAL A 6 68.64 -25.79 -23.42
C VAL A 6 67.82 -24.94 -22.42
N ALA A 7 68.42 -24.61 -21.27
CA ALA A 7 68.00 -23.68 -20.18
C ALA A 7 69.28 -23.30 -19.37
N PRO A 8 69.30 -22.66 -18.17
CA PRO A 8 68.24 -22.12 -17.29
C PRO A 8 68.59 -20.76 -16.56
N PHE A 9 67.86 -20.43 -15.46
CA PHE A 9 68.11 -19.38 -14.43
C PHE A 9 67.76 -17.91 -14.80
N VAL A 10 67.34 -17.01 -13.88
CA VAL A 10 67.65 -16.84 -12.42
C VAL A 10 66.40 -16.62 -11.51
N LEU A 11 66.57 -16.96 -10.22
CA LEU A 11 65.83 -16.76 -8.94
C LEU A 11 64.76 -15.64 -8.80
N ALA A 12 63.80 -15.64 -7.84
CA ALA A 12 63.32 -16.66 -6.87
C ALA A 12 62.11 -16.19 -6.00
N SER A 13 61.50 -17.14 -5.25
CA SER A 13 60.88 -17.00 -3.90
C SER A 13 59.56 -16.21 -3.71
N LEU A 14 58.61 -16.58 -2.83
CA LEU A 14 58.46 -17.77 -1.95
C LEU A 14 56.99 -17.97 -1.46
N LEU A 15 56.66 -19.19 -0.99
CA LEU A 15 55.41 -19.66 -0.31
C LEU A 15 54.16 -19.77 -1.23
N GLY A 16 53.31 -20.82 -1.23
CA GLY A 16 53.20 -22.08 -0.48
C GLY A 16 51.72 -22.34 -0.11
N CYS A 17 51.04 -23.49 -0.31
CA CYS A 17 51.37 -24.87 -0.71
C CYS A 17 50.28 -25.42 -1.69
N SER A 18 50.58 -26.34 -2.64
CA SER A 18 50.36 -27.82 -2.59
C SER A 18 48.94 -28.26 -2.17
N THR A 19 48.21 -29.15 -2.87
CA THR A 19 48.63 -30.44 -3.48
C THR A 19 48.04 -30.74 -4.89
N ARG A 20 48.39 -31.89 -5.48
CA ARG A 20 47.93 -32.41 -6.79
C ARG A 20 47.20 -33.77 -6.67
N GLY A 21 46.32 -34.04 -7.62
CA GLY A 21 45.71 -35.35 -7.93
C GLY A 21 44.29 -35.10 -8.47
N SER A 22 43.92 -35.19 -9.75
CA SER A 22 44.22 -36.09 -10.89
C SER A 22 42.88 -36.63 -11.39
N ASP A 23 42.60 -36.45 -12.68
CA ASP A 23 41.58 -37.10 -13.51
C ASP A 23 40.09 -36.94 -13.15
N ALA A 24 39.46 -35.91 -13.73
CA ALA A 24 38.09 -35.94 -14.27
C ALA A 24 37.91 -34.85 -15.35
N SER A 25 36.97 -35.03 -16.27
CA SER A 25 36.67 -34.06 -17.34
C SER A 25 35.74 -32.94 -16.87
N SER A 26 36.15 -31.68 -17.01
CA SER A 26 35.25 -30.53 -17.00
C SER A 26 35.75 -29.41 -17.92
N SER A 27 34.83 -28.71 -18.59
CA SER A 27 35.10 -27.59 -19.49
C SER A 27 35.01 -26.22 -18.82
N ASP A 28 34.63 -26.18 -17.55
CA ASP A 28 33.92 -25.04 -16.95
C ASP A 28 34.80 -24.23 -15.98
N ALA A 29 36.12 -24.43 -16.05
CA ALA A 29 37.11 -23.91 -15.09
C ALA A 29 38.16 -22.95 -15.69
N VAL A 30 37.86 -22.30 -16.83
CA VAL A 30 38.67 -21.18 -17.35
C VAL A 30 37.75 -20.07 -17.86
N LEU A 31 37.62 -18.97 -17.08
CA LEU A 31 37.28 -17.61 -17.57
C LEU A 31 37.19 -16.54 -16.46
N ALA A 32 37.18 -16.92 -15.17
CA ALA A 32 37.04 -16.00 -14.03
C ALA A 32 38.29 -15.15 -13.68
N SER A 33 39.21 -14.92 -14.63
CA SER A 33 40.52 -14.28 -14.37
C SER A 33 40.97 -13.26 -15.44
N ALA A 34 40.03 -12.62 -16.13
CA ALA A 34 40.34 -11.46 -16.97
C ALA A 34 40.59 -10.22 -16.10
N THR A 35 41.82 -9.71 -16.06
CA THR A 35 42.16 -8.50 -15.30
C THR A 35 41.50 -7.25 -15.92
N PRO A 36 41.12 -6.22 -15.13
CA PRO A 36 40.47 -5.00 -15.65
C PRO A 36 41.33 -4.09 -16.54
N SER A 37 42.49 -4.57 -17.00
CA SER A 37 43.56 -3.81 -17.65
C SER A 37 43.51 -3.83 -19.19
N GLY A 38 42.47 -4.41 -19.79
CA GLY A 38 42.25 -4.37 -21.24
C GLY A 38 41.51 -3.11 -21.69
N ASP A 39 41.87 -2.57 -22.86
CA ASP A 39 41.12 -1.51 -23.56
C ASP A 39 39.62 -1.84 -23.60
N VAL A 40 38.75 -0.85 -23.34
CA VAL A 40 37.28 -1.01 -23.36
C VAL A 40 36.82 -1.61 -24.68
N ALA A 41 37.45 -1.25 -25.80
CA ALA A 41 37.13 -1.82 -27.10
C ALA A 41 37.46 -3.33 -27.19
N SER A 42 38.52 -3.79 -26.52
CA SER A 42 38.84 -5.23 -26.38
C SER A 42 37.88 -5.95 -25.43
N GLN A 43 37.41 -5.28 -24.37
CA GLN A 43 36.39 -5.84 -23.47
C GLN A 43 35.05 -6.02 -24.20
N ALA A 44 34.66 -5.07 -25.07
CA ALA A 44 33.45 -5.16 -25.87
C ALA A 44 33.50 -6.33 -26.87
N VAL A 45 34.60 -6.47 -27.63
CA VAL A 45 34.81 -7.62 -28.54
C VAL A 45 34.89 -8.94 -27.75
N GLY A 46 35.49 -8.95 -26.56
CA GLY A 46 35.51 -10.11 -25.65
C GLY A 46 34.14 -10.44 -25.04
N ALA A 47 33.23 -9.47 -24.90
CA ALA A 47 31.84 -9.71 -24.54
C ALA A 47 31.08 -10.33 -25.72
N LEU A 48 31.13 -9.71 -26.91
CA LEU A 48 30.51 -10.23 -28.14
C LEU A 48 30.89 -11.70 -28.43
N ARG A 49 32.15 -12.08 -28.18
CA ARG A 49 32.64 -13.47 -28.35
C ARG A 49 32.10 -14.48 -27.32
N ARG A 50 31.51 -14.04 -26.20
CA ARG A 50 30.88 -14.91 -25.18
C ARG A 50 29.42 -15.23 -25.50
N PHE A 51 28.68 -14.29 -26.08
CA PHE A 51 27.30 -14.52 -26.52
C PHE A 51 27.29 -15.46 -27.75
N GLY A 52 26.89 -16.72 -27.55
CA GLY A 52 27.10 -17.80 -28.53
C GLY A 52 26.45 -17.58 -29.89
N GLU A 53 25.37 -16.80 -29.98
CA GLU A 53 24.66 -16.50 -31.22
C GLU A 53 25.50 -15.68 -32.22
N VAL A 54 26.39 -14.80 -31.74
CA VAL A 54 27.28 -13.96 -32.56
C VAL A 54 28.19 -14.79 -33.48
N ARG A 55 28.45 -16.07 -33.14
CA ARG A 55 29.18 -17.00 -34.01
C ARG A 55 28.48 -17.29 -35.35
N ARG A 56 27.16 -17.09 -35.46
CA ARG A 56 26.41 -17.26 -36.73
C ARG A 56 26.53 -16.03 -37.64
N ALA A 57 26.60 -14.83 -37.06
CA ALA A 57 26.77 -13.57 -37.79
C ALA A 57 28.17 -13.39 -38.40
N TRP A 58 29.20 -14.05 -37.83
CA TRP A 58 30.60 -14.00 -38.27
C TRP A 58 30.88 -14.76 -39.60
N SER A 59 30.17 -14.37 -40.66
CA SER A 59 30.49 -14.72 -42.05
C SER A 59 31.84 -14.10 -42.47
N PRO A 60 32.74 -14.82 -43.18
CA PRO A 60 34.03 -14.27 -43.61
C PRO A 60 33.97 -13.15 -44.67
N GLN A 61 32.79 -12.86 -45.24
CA GLN A 61 32.66 -12.22 -46.56
C GLN A 61 32.71 -10.68 -46.58
N ALA A 62 32.49 -10.02 -45.44
CA ALA A 62 32.65 -8.58 -45.29
C ALA A 62 33.15 -8.25 -43.88
N ARG A 63 33.89 -7.15 -43.74
CA ARG A 63 34.31 -6.53 -42.47
C ARG A 63 34.45 -5.03 -42.72
N PHE A 64 34.45 -4.22 -41.66
CA PHE A 64 34.81 -2.81 -41.81
C PHE A 64 36.31 -2.66 -42.11
N ALA A 65 36.62 -1.88 -43.15
CA ALA A 65 37.96 -1.41 -43.41
C ALA A 65 38.36 -0.29 -42.44
N ASP A 66 39.66 -0.03 -42.31
CA ASP A 66 40.18 1.16 -41.65
C ASP A 66 39.67 2.45 -42.31
N ALA A 67 39.81 3.57 -41.58
CA ALA A 67 39.11 4.83 -41.87
C ALA A 67 39.29 5.32 -43.33
N VAL A 68 38.18 5.46 -44.04
CA VAL A 68 38.11 6.06 -45.40
C VAL A 68 38.06 7.60 -45.32
N ASP A 69 38.12 8.27 -46.46
CA ASP A 69 38.08 9.74 -46.52
C ASP A 69 36.90 10.34 -45.71
N GLY A 70 37.23 11.37 -44.92
CA GLY A 70 36.37 11.94 -43.88
C GLY A 70 36.49 11.30 -42.49
N GLY A 71 37.08 10.10 -42.39
CA GLY A 71 37.32 9.38 -41.14
C GLY A 71 36.19 8.43 -40.71
N ALA A 72 35.27 8.11 -41.62
CA ALA A 72 34.24 7.08 -41.44
C ALA A 72 34.79 5.68 -41.77
N PHE A 73 34.01 4.63 -41.54
CA PHE A 73 34.40 3.24 -41.85
C PHE A 73 33.42 2.61 -42.85
N GLU A 74 33.92 1.88 -43.83
CA GLU A 74 33.07 1.20 -44.83
C GLU A 74 33.26 -0.32 -44.80
N ALA A 75 32.15 -1.04 -44.82
CA ALA A 75 32.06 -2.45 -45.13
C ALA A 75 31.21 -2.61 -46.39
N ARG A 76 31.73 -3.34 -47.38
CA ARG A 76 31.15 -3.42 -48.72
C ARG A 76 30.97 -4.87 -49.15
N SER A 77 29.74 -5.24 -49.45
CA SER A 77 29.40 -6.51 -50.10
C SER A 77 28.79 -6.28 -51.50
N PRO A 78 28.50 -7.33 -52.28
CA PRO A 78 27.80 -7.19 -53.56
C PRO A 78 26.35 -6.67 -53.47
N ARG A 79 25.76 -6.61 -52.26
CA ARG A 79 24.34 -6.30 -52.04
C ARG A 79 24.08 -5.19 -51.01
N LEU A 80 25.03 -4.97 -50.10
CA LEU A 80 24.94 -4.00 -49.02
C LEU A 80 26.24 -3.18 -48.95
N LEU A 81 26.13 -1.87 -49.08
CA LEU A 81 27.16 -0.94 -48.65
C LEU A 81 26.75 -0.40 -47.27
N ALA A 82 27.59 -0.67 -46.27
CA ALA A 82 27.43 -0.19 -44.91
C ALA A 82 28.51 0.84 -44.61
N ARG A 83 28.10 2.08 -44.29
CA ARG A 83 29.00 3.16 -43.90
C ARG A 83 28.75 3.51 -42.44
N ALA A 84 29.62 3.02 -41.57
CA ALA A 84 29.63 3.35 -40.16
C ALA A 84 30.26 4.75 -39.97
N PRO A 85 29.70 5.59 -39.08
CA PRO A 85 30.16 6.96 -38.89
C PRO A 85 31.53 7.04 -38.22
N ARG A 86 32.13 8.24 -38.20
CA ARG A 86 33.35 8.50 -37.43
C ARG A 86 33.02 8.58 -35.93
N LEU A 87 31.87 9.14 -35.60
CA LEU A 87 31.42 9.40 -34.24
C LEU A 87 30.07 8.72 -33.98
N ALA A 88 29.80 8.29 -32.75
CA ALA A 88 28.59 7.54 -32.42
C ALA A 88 27.28 8.36 -32.50
N ASP A 89 27.36 9.68 -32.58
CA ASP A 89 26.25 10.64 -32.74
C ASP A 89 25.94 11.00 -34.21
N GLU A 90 26.70 10.47 -35.17
CA GLU A 90 26.48 10.61 -36.62
C GLU A 90 25.68 9.41 -37.18
N PRO A 91 24.98 9.54 -38.33
CA PRO A 91 24.19 8.45 -38.90
C PRO A 91 25.03 7.29 -39.45
N VAL A 92 24.60 6.06 -39.20
CA VAL A 92 24.97 4.90 -40.01
C VAL A 92 24.20 4.96 -41.32
N ARG A 93 24.87 4.83 -42.48
CA ARG A 93 24.19 4.80 -43.78
C ARG A 93 24.26 3.41 -44.40
N LEU A 94 23.09 2.88 -44.78
CA LEU A 94 22.93 1.61 -45.48
C LEU A 94 22.42 1.86 -46.90
N THR A 95 23.06 1.26 -47.90
CA THR A 95 22.59 1.25 -49.30
C THR A 95 22.45 -0.19 -49.80
N ALA A 96 21.26 -0.55 -50.26
CA ALA A 96 20.90 -1.88 -50.75
C ALA A 96 20.01 -1.79 -52.01
N GLY A 97 20.59 -2.07 -53.18
CA GLY A 97 19.90 -1.84 -54.46
C GLY A 97 19.58 -0.35 -54.65
N PRO A 98 18.32 0.02 -54.97
CA PRO A 98 17.92 1.43 -55.08
C PRO A 98 17.76 2.12 -53.71
N VAL A 99 17.54 1.36 -52.64
CA VAL A 99 17.30 1.88 -51.28
C VAL A 99 18.58 2.45 -50.70
N THR A 100 18.51 3.69 -50.21
CA THR A 100 19.46 4.23 -49.22
C THR A 100 18.72 4.76 -48.02
N LEU A 101 19.15 4.32 -46.83
CA LEU A 101 18.61 4.67 -45.52
C LEU A 101 19.72 5.25 -44.64
N GLU A 102 19.41 6.32 -43.91
CA GLU A 102 20.22 6.77 -42.76
C GLU A 102 19.54 6.32 -41.46
N ILE A 103 20.35 5.78 -40.55
CA ILE A 103 19.96 5.34 -39.22
C ILE A 103 20.70 6.24 -38.22
N SER A 104 20.01 7.26 -37.70
CA SER A 104 20.56 8.19 -36.71
C SER A 104 20.16 7.75 -35.29
N PRO A 105 21.09 7.37 -34.41
CA PRO A 105 20.77 7.12 -33.01
C PRO A 105 20.33 8.42 -32.30
N GLU A 106 19.34 8.36 -31.39
CA GLU A 106 18.86 9.57 -30.69
C GLU A 106 19.50 9.79 -29.31
N GLU A 107 20.07 8.76 -28.65
CA GLU A 107 20.68 8.89 -27.31
C GLU A 107 22.21 8.85 -27.26
N LEU A 108 22.88 8.54 -28.37
CA LEU A 108 24.34 8.37 -28.36
C LEU A 108 25.04 9.74 -28.33
N GLY A 109 26.05 9.84 -27.47
CA GLY A 109 26.95 10.97 -27.37
C GLY A 109 28.19 10.80 -28.25
N ARG A 110 28.94 11.89 -28.36
CA ARG A 110 30.07 12.05 -29.30
C ARG A 110 31.32 11.23 -28.95
N SER A 111 31.24 9.90 -29.09
CA SER A 111 32.37 8.98 -28.92
C SER A 111 32.99 8.60 -30.28
N PRO A 112 34.33 8.59 -30.44
CA PRO A 112 34.99 8.19 -31.69
C PRO A 112 35.02 6.67 -31.86
N GLY A 113 34.69 6.21 -33.07
CA GLY A 113 34.80 4.80 -33.45
C GLY A 113 36.25 4.36 -33.68
N SER A 114 36.52 3.08 -33.48
CA SER A 114 37.79 2.45 -33.89
C SER A 114 37.58 1.00 -34.32
N VAL A 115 38.33 0.53 -35.32
CA VAL A 115 38.24 -0.87 -35.79
C VAL A 115 38.99 -1.80 -34.82
N ARG A 116 38.34 -2.91 -34.45
CA ARG A 116 38.88 -4.05 -33.71
C ARG A 116 38.33 -5.33 -34.31
N ASP A 117 39.20 -6.24 -34.76
CA ASP A 117 38.85 -7.49 -35.47
C ASP A 117 37.94 -7.35 -36.72
N GLY A 118 37.69 -6.13 -37.21
CA GLY A 118 36.75 -5.83 -38.30
C GLY A 118 35.36 -5.34 -37.84
N VAL A 119 35.18 -5.16 -36.53
CA VAL A 119 34.04 -4.49 -35.87
C VAL A 119 34.43 -3.03 -35.59
N VAL A 120 33.53 -2.06 -35.79
CA VAL A 120 33.76 -0.68 -35.34
C VAL A 120 33.21 -0.54 -33.92
N VAL A 121 34.04 -0.18 -32.95
CA VAL A 121 33.64 0.00 -31.55
C VAL A 121 33.73 1.46 -31.14
N TYR A 122 32.64 1.96 -30.53
CA TYR A 122 32.48 3.29 -29.95
C TYR A 122 32.37 3.13 -28.41
N PRO A 123 33.48 3.18 -27.67
CA PRO A 123 33.47 2.99 -26.22
C PRO A 123 32.80 4.19 -25.52
N GLY A 124 31.93 3.93 -24.55
CA GLY A 124 31.21 4.97 -23.80
C GLY A 124 30.29 5.85 -24.66
N ALA A 125 29.75 5.31 -25.76
CA ALA A 125 28.83 6.02 -26.64
C ALA A 125 27.54 6.47 -25.94
N ALA A 126 27.12 5.81 -24.85
CA ALA A 126 26.12 6.35 -23.92
C ALA A 126 26.46 6.01 -22.47
N ARG A 127 25.67 6.51 -21.51
CA ARG A 127 25.86 6.26 -20.07
C ARG A 127 25.93 4.76 -19.81
N SER A 128 27.09 4.28 -19.36
CA SER A 128 27.37 2.85 -19.11
C SER A 128 27.12 1.92 -20.31
N THR A 129 27.12 2.43 -21.54
CA THR A 129 26.88 1.64 -22.76
C THR A 129 27.98 1.88 -23.79
N ASP A 130 28.58 0.80 -24.27
CA ASP A 130 29.43 0.82 -25.47
C ASP A 130 28.61 0.39 -26.68
N VAL A 131 28.96 0.87 -27.87
CA VAL A 131 28.28 0.48 -29.12
C VAL A 131 29.28 -0.16 -30.08
N ALA A 132 28.88 -1.23 -30.74
CA ALA A 132 29.70 -1.95 -31.70
C ALA A 132 28.93 -2.27 -32.98
N LEU A 133 29.41 -1.78 -34.12
CA LEU A 133 28.87 -2.07 -35.44
C LEU A 133 29.62 -3.25 -36.07
N LEU A 134 28.91 -4.35 -36.31
CA LEU A 134 29.37 -5.47 -37.13
C LEU A 134 28.75 -5.38 -38.52
N ALA A 135 29.47 -5.85 -39.55
CA ALA A 135 28.95 -6.04 -40.89
C ALA A 135 29.39 -7.40 -41.44
N GLY A 136 28.47 -8.09 -42.11
CA GLY A 136 28.68 -9.35 -42.81
C GLY A 136 28.12 -9.30 -44.24
N GLY A 137 28.27 -10.36 -45.02
CA GLY A 137 28.02 -10.37 -46.48
C GLY A 137 26.65 -9.84 -46.96
N ALA A 138 25.62 -9.86 -46.10
CA ALA A 138 24.28 -9.33 -46.38
C ALA A 138 23.61 -8.70 -45.14
N ARG A 139 24.39 -8.34 -44.10
CA ARG A 139 23.90 -7.95 -42.76
C ARG A 139 24.73 -6.84 -42.11
N VAL A 140 24.10 -6.00 -41.29
CA VAL A 140 24.75 -5.00 -40.40
C VAL A 140 24.04 -5.00 -39.06
N GLU A 141 24.78 -4.98 -37.96
CA GLU A 141 24.26 -5.24 -36.62
C GLU A 141 24.81 -4.18 -35.64
N GLU A 142 23.94 -3.41 -34.96
CA GLU A 142 24.34 -2.38 -33.96
C GLU A 142 24.18 -2.92 -32.54
N PHE A 143 25.20 -3.64 -32.08
CA PHE A 143 25.23 -4.12 -30.71
C PHE A 143 25.38 -2.97 -29.72
N ARG A 144 24.40 -2.78 -28.82
CA ARG A 144 24.57 -1.95 -27.62
C ARG A 144 24.92 -2.84 -26.43
N LEU A 145 26.08 -2.60 -25.81
CA LEU A 145 26.59 -3.37 -24.68
C LEU A 145 26.46 -2.55 -23.39
N LEU A 146 25.41 -2.82 -22.62
CA LEU A 146 25.12 -2.19 -21.34
C LEU A 146 26.02 -2.82 -20.26
N ARG A 147 26.95 -2.04 -19.69
CA ARG A 147 27.99 -2.54 -18.77
C ARG A 147 27.58 -2.67 -17.31
N ASP A 148 26.60 -1.90 -16.85
CA ASP A 148 26.11 -1.94 -15.47
C ASP A 148 24.65 -1.42 -15.36
N PRO A 149 23.92 -1.66 -14.25
CA PRO A 149 22.50 -1.31 -14.11
C PRO A 149 22.12 0.18 -14.23
N ASN A 150 23.10 1.09 -14.36
CA ASN A 150 22.86 2.50 -14.67
C ASN A 150 22.69 2.79 -16.18
N ALA A 151 22.93 1.80 -17.03
CA ALA A 151 22.78 1.90 -18.47
C ALA A 151 21.28 2.00 -18.87
N PRO A 152 20.93 2.79 -19.90
CA PRO A 152 19.54 2.94 -20.34
C PRO A 152 19.01 1.64 -20.96
N THR A 153 17.90 1.12 -20.45
CA THR A 153 17.21 -0.08 -21.00
C THR A 153 16.28 0.26 -22.17
N SER A 154 16.56 1.37 -22.85
CA SER A 154 15.88 1.83 -24.05
C SER A 154 16.87 2.42 -25.05
N ALA A 155 16.51 2.35 -26.33
CA ALA A 155 17.32 2.80 -27.46
C ALA A 155 16.41 3.25 -28.60
N ARG A 156 16.73 4.37 -29.27
CA ARG A 156 15.92 4.91 -30.35
C ARG A 156 16.78 5.31 -31.53
N TRP A 157 16.23 5.10 -32.72
CA TRP A 157 16.88 5.39 -33.99
C TRP A 157 15.88 6.09 -34.92
N ARG A 158 16.29 7.19 -35.53
CA ARG A 158 15.56 7.83 -36.61
C ARG A 158 15.97 7.21 -37.94
N LEU A 159 15.02 6.52 -38.57
CA LEU A 159 15.15 5.84 -39.85
C LEU A 159 14.75 6.82 -40.95
N ARG A 160 15.75 7.48 -41.54
CA ARG A 160 15.54 8.53 -42.54
C ARG A 160 15.71 7.99 -43.96
N PRO A 161 14.65 7.98 -44.79
CA PRO A 161 14.77 7.69 -46.22
C PRO A 161 15.67 8.70 -46.94
N ILE A 162 16.59 8.22 -47.78
CA ILE A 162 17.49 9.08 -48.58
C ILE A 162 17.24 8.91 -50.08
N ALA A 163 17.02 7.67 -50.54
CA ALA A 163 16.69 7.37 -51.93
C ALA A 163 15.96 6.03 -52.05
N GLY A 164 15.05 5.89 -53.02
CA GLY A 164 14.50 4.61 -53.47
C GLY A 164 13.64 3.85 -52.44
N VAL A 165 13.03 4.54 -51.47
CA VAL A 165 12.21 3.96 -50.39
C VAL A 165 10.77 4.46 -50.51
N ALA A 166 9.82 3.55 -50.73
CA ALA A 166 8.40 3.84 -50.73
C ALA A 166 7.75 3.73 -49.34
N SER A 167 8.25 2.82 -48.49
CA SER A 167 7.71 2.66 -47.13
C SER A 167 8.70 2.04 -46.15
N ILE A 168 8.52 2.39 -44.88
CA ILE A 168 9.12 1.72 -43.71
C ILE A 168 7.97 1.27 -42.82
N ALA A 169 7.94 0.00 -42.42
CA ALA A 169 6.87 -0.56 -41.60
C ALA A 169 7.40 -1.52 -40.53
N LEU A 170 6.81 -1.48 -39.33
CA LEU A 170 7.05 -2.46 -38.27
C LEU A 170 6.00 -3.57 -38.33
N ARG A 171 6.43 -4.83 -38.32
CA ARG A 171 5.57 -6.03 -38.21
C ARG A 171 6.30 -7.05 -37.33
N ASP A 172 5.63 -7.61 -36.33
CA ASP A 172 6.16 -8.71 -35.51
C ASP A 172 7.57 -8.47 -34.93
N GLY A 173 7.79 -7.25 -34.41
CA GLY A 173 9.07 -6.80 -33.86
C GLY A 173 10.17 -6.50 -34.89
N ARG A 174 9.90 -6.70 -36.19
CA ARG A 174 10.82 -6.49 -37.32
C ARG A 174 10.46 -5.25 -38.13
N VAL A 175 11.44 -4.42 -38.48
CA VAL A 175 11.25 -3.32 -39.44
C VAL A 175 11.48 -3.83 -40.85
N TYR A 176 10.65 -3.40 -41.81
CA TYR A 176 10.77 -3.69 -43.23
C TYR A 176 10.85 -2.39 -44.02
N VAL A 177 11.77 -2.32 -44.98
CA VAL A 177 12.00 -1.17 -45.88
C VAL A 177 11.76 -1.61 -47.32
N THR A 178 10.75 -1.01 -47.93
CA THR A 178 10.25 -1.37 -49.27
C THR A 178 10.64 -0.29 -50.27
N ASP A 179 11.09 -0.69 -51.46
CA ASP A 179 11.41 0.24 -52.55
C ASP A 179 10.19 0.70 -53.37
N ASP A 180 10.43 1.62 -54.30
CA ASP A 180 9.42 2.17 -55.22
C ASP A 180 8.79 1.14 -56.17
N ALA A 181 9.38 -0.06 -56.27
CA ALA A 181 8.83 -1.20 -57.01
C ALA A 181 8.02 -2.15 -56.12
N GLY A 182 7.80 -1.82 -54.84
CA GLY A 182 7.07 -2.68 -53.88
C GLY A 182 7.89 -3.84 -53.33
N VAL A 183 9.22 -3.82 -53.49
CA VAL A 183 10.10 -4.92 -53.08
C VAL A 183 10.84 -4.57 -51.79
N VAL A 184 10.78 -5.47 -50.80
CA VAL A 184 11.58 -5.35 -49.55
C VAL A 184 13.06 -5.46 -49.89
N ARG A 185 13.86 -4.45 -49.51
CA ARG A 185 15.32 -4.42 -49.72
C ARG A 185 16.13 -4.53 -48.44
N LEU A 186 15.59 -4.01 -47.33
CA LEU A 186 16.12 -4.17 -45.98
C LEU A 186 15.00 -4.64 -45.06
N SER A 187 15.35 -5.51 -44.12
CA SER A 187 14.53 -5.87 -42.96
C SER A 187 15.38 -5.90 -41.70
N THR A 188 14.79 -6.00 -40.51
CA THR A 188 15.50 -6.42 -39.30
C THR A 188 15.14 -7.86 -38.91
N ASP A 189 15.98 -8.46 -38.08
CA ASP A 189 15.52 -9.48 -37.14
C ASP A 189 14.73 -8.86 -35.98
N ALA A 190 13.96 -9.69 -35.28
CA ALA A 190 13.18 -9.25 -34.12
C ALA A 190 14.15 -8.96 -32.97
N MET A 191 14.06 -7.75 -32.40
CA MET A 191 15.03 -7.30 -31.40
C MET A 191 14.91 -8.06 -30.08
N TYR A 192 16.05 -8.41 -29.50
CA TYR A 192 16.16 -9.12 -28.24
C TYR A 192 17.36 -8.61 -27.44
N VAL A 193 17.39 -8.92 -26.14
CA VAL A 193 18.56 -8.78 -25.30
C VAL A 193 19.07 -10.13 -24.82
N VAL A 194 20.38 -10.23 -24.57
CA VAL A 194 21.01 -11.39 -23.94
C VAL A 194 21.90 -10.91 -22.79
N ASP A 195 21.76 -11.52 -21.63
CA ASP A 195 22.56 -11.22 -20.44
C ASP A 195 23.86 -12.05 -20.37
N ALA A 196 24.78 -11.68 -19.47
CA ALA A 196 26.13 -12.26 -19.42
C ALA A 196 26.19 -13.78 -19.16
N GLU A 197 25.10 -14.37 -18.67
CA GLU A 197 24.93 -15.81 -18.42
C GLU A 197 24.16 -16.52 -19.57
N GLY A 198 23.78 -15.78 -20.62
CA GLY A 198 23.06 -16.29 -21.80
C GLY A 198 21.54 -16.15 -21.73
N THR A 199 21.00 -15.44 -20.73
CA THR A 199 19.54 -15.28 -20.56
C THR A 199 19.00 -14.32 -21.61
N ARG A 200 18.18 -14.83 -22.53
CA ARG A 200 17.50 -14.05 -23.56
C ARG A 200 16.19 -13.44 -23.03
N ARG A 201 15.87 -12.21 -23.44
CA ARG A 201 14.54 -11.58 -23.30
C ARG A 201 14.18 -10.80 -24.56
N ASP A 202 12.88 -10.72 -24.85
CA ASP A 202 12.37 -9.92 -25.95
C ASP A 202 12.42 -8.42 -25.64
N VAL A 203 12.47 -7.62 -26.70
CA VAL A 203 12.46 -6.16 -26.65
C VAL A 203 11.11 -5.67 -27.16
N SER A 204 10.47 -4.76 -26.42
CA SER A 204 9.31 -4.04 -26.92
C SER A 204 9.77 -3.03 -27.98
N VAL A 205 9.39 -3.26 -29.23
CA VAL A 205 9.73 -2.41 -30.38
C VAL A 205 8.50 -1.64 -30.84
N GLN A 206 8.66 -0.35 -31.10
CA GLN A 206 7.61 0.53 -31.62
C GLN A 206 8.19 1.44 -32.73
N LEU A 207 7.39 1.75 -33.75
CA LEU A 207 7.78 2.65 -34.84
C LEU A 207 6.78 3.81 -34.90
N HIS A 208 7.24 5.00 -34.51
CA HIS A 208 6.44 6.22 -34.46
C HIS A 208 6.91 7.19 -35.55
N GLY A 209 6.30 7.09 -36.73
CA GLY A 209 6.78 7.78 -37.93
C GLY A 209 8.16 7.26 -38.34
N GLU A 210 9.14 8.15 -38.45
CA GLU A 210 10.54 7.78 -38.73
C GLU A 210 11.30 7.23 -37.50
N VAL A 211 10.75 7.29 -36.27
CA VAL A 211 11.50 6.90 -35.07
C VAL A 211 11.17 5.48 -34.62
N LEU A 212 12.13 4.59 -34.77
CA LEU A 212 12.16 3.27 -34.14
C LEU A 212 12.56 3.43 -32.67
N ALA A 213 11.81 2.80 -31.76
CA ALA A 213 12.08 2.79 -30.33
C ALA A 213 12.06 1.36 -29.80
N ALA A 214 13.12 1.00 -29.08
CA ALA A 214 13.29 -0.26 -28.38
C ALA A 214 13.30 -0.02 -26.87
N GLN A 215 12.61 -0.87 -26.10
CA GLN A 215 12.62 -0.86 -24.64
C GLN A 215 12.53 -2.29 -24.08
N PHE A 216 13.29 -2.58 -23.04
CA PHE A 216 13.24 -3.88 -22.34
C PHE A 216 13.34 -3.70 -20.82
N ASP A 217 13.01 -4.77 -20.09
CA ASP A 217 13.23 -4.86 -18.66
C ASP A 217 14.51 -5.64 -18.34
N ALA A 218 15.46 -4.96 -17.69
CA ALA A 218 16.72 -5.53 -17.22
C ALA A 218 16.62 -6.16 -15.81
N SER A 219 15.44 -6.22 -15.18
CA SER A 219 15.28 -6.73 -13.82
C SER A 219 15.83 -8.17 -13.67
N GLY A 220 16.81 -8.35 -12.78
CA GLY A 220 17.49 -9.63 -12.56
C GLY A 220 18.49 -10.06 -13.64
N LEU A 221 18.55 -9.38 -14.80
CA LEU A 221 19.54 -9.67 -15.84
C LEU A 221 20.97 -9.30 -15.41
N ARG A 222 21.91 -10.09 -15.87
CA ARG A 222 23.34 -10.01 -15.54
C ARG A 222 24.11 -9.16 -16.54
N HIS A 223 24.92 -8.26 -16.00
CA HIS A 223 25.70 -7.32 -16.81
C HIS A 223 27.09 -7.89 -17.14
N PRO A 224 27.61 -7.67 -18.37
CA PRO A 224 27.03 -6.83 -19.40
C PRO A 224 25.85 -7.47 -20.15
N ILE A 225 24.85 -6.66 -20.49
CA ILE A 225 23.70 -7.04 -21.32
C ILE A 225 23.95 -6.57 -22.76
N LEU A 226 23.70 -7.45 -23.73
CA LEU A 226 23.76 -7.16 -25.16
C LEU A 226 22.35 -6.88 -25.69
N LEU A 227 22.17 -5.82 -26.49
CA LEU A 227 20.97 -5.56 -27.30
C LEU A 227 21.30 -5.76 -28.78
N ASP A 228 20.50 -6.54 -29.50
CA ASP A 228 20.73 -6.92 -30.90
C ASP A 228 19.58 -6.47 -31.85
N PRO A 229 19.80 -5.37 -32.60
CA PRO A 229 19.13 -5.04 -33.85
C PRO A 229 20.00 -5.42 -35.07
N ALA A 230 19.83 -6.64 -35.57
CA ALA A 230 20.42 -7.05 -36.84
C ALA A 230 19.57 -6.58 -38.04
N TRP A 231 20.16 -5.80 -38.95
CA TRP A 231 19.60 -5.45 -40.26
C TRP A 231 20.08 -6.43 -41.34
N THR A 232 19.19 -6.83 -42.23
CA THR A 232 19.42 -7.88 -43.23
C THR A 232 18.86 -7.45 -44.59
N THR A 233 19.54 -7.73 -45.70
CA THR A 233 18.94 -7.55 -47.04
C THR A 233 18.08 -8.75 -47.41
N VAL A 234 16.81 -8.56 -47.76
CA VAL A 234 15.99 -9.64 -48.33
C VAL A 234 16.37 -9.86 -49.79
N ALA A 235 16.61 -11.11 -50.18
CA ALA A 235 17.07 -11.45 -51.51
C ALA A 235 15.92 -11.52 -52.50
N SER A 236 15.66 -10.43 -53.22
CA SER A 236 14.71 -10.42 -54.34
C SER A 236 15.26 -11.22 -55.54
N MET A 237 14.36 -11.88 -56.29
CA MET A 237 14.66 -12.36 -57.65
C MET A 237 14.84 -11.15 -58.61
N SER A 238 15.41 -11.40 -59.78
CA SER A 238 15.56 -10.43 -60.88
C SER A 238 14.34 -10.34 -61.79
N GLN A 239 13.49 -11.37 -61.82
CA GLN A 239 12.21 -11.38 -62.53
C GLN A 239 11.07 -11.85 -61.60
N ALA A 240 9.88 -11.27 -61.73
CA ALA A 240 8.68 -11.76 -61.06
C ALA A 240 8.21 -13.07 -61.72
N ARG A 241 7.71 -14.03 -60.93
CA ARG A 241 7.36 -15.38 -61.41
C ARG A 241 6.14 -15.95 -60.69
N PHE A 242 5.08 -16.25 -61.42
CA PHE A 242 3.94 -17.05 -60.98
C PHE A 242 4.07 -18.48 -61.51
N ALA A 243 3.73 -19.49 -60.69
CA ALA A 243 3.73 -20.90 -61.07
C ALA A 243 5.06 -21.40 -61.67
N ALA A 244 6.18 -20.88 -61.16
CA ALA A 244 7.51 -21.38 -61.47
C ALA A 244 7.76 -22.74 -60.81
N MET A 245 8.68 -23.50 -61.40
CA MET A 245 9.14 -24.78 -60.86
C MET A 245 10.28 -24.54 -59.88
N GLY A 246 10.37 -25.32 -58.80
CA GLY A 246 11.40 -25.17 -57.77
C GLY A 246 12.01 -26.51 -57.38
N ALA A 247 13.33 -26.54 -57.14
CA ALA A 247 14.02 -27.73 -56.67
C ALA A 247 15.23 -27.39 -55.78
N LEU A 248 15.41 -28.14 -54.69
CA LEU A 248 16.64 -28.11 -53.90
C LEU A 248 17.75 -28.83 -54.68
N LEU A 249 18.90 -28.16 -54.86
CA LEU A 249 20.08 -28.72 -55.51
C LEU A 249 20.94 -29.47 -54.48
N PRO A 250 21.76 -30.47 -54.89
CA PRO A 250 22.68 -31.17 -54.00
C PRO A 250 23.69 -30.29 -53.25
N SER A 251 23.89 -29.05 -53.72
CA SER A 251 24.73 -28.02 -53.08
C SER A 251 24.03 -27.21 -51.97
N GLY A 252 22.77 -27.50 -51.65
CA GLY A 252 21.95 -26.73 -50.71
C GLY A 252 21.40 -25.41 -51.27
N LYS A 253 21.72 -25.08 -52.53
CA LYS A 253 21.12 -23.98 -53.31
C LYS A 253 19.73 -24.38 -53.81
N VAL A 254 18.88 -23.43 -54.15
CA VAL A 254 17.56 -23.69 -54.77
C VAL A 254 17.55 -23.20 -56.21
N LEU A 255 17.10 -24.06 -57.12
CA LEU A 255 16.77 -23.72 -58.51
C LEU A 255 15.32 -23.25 -58.57
N VAL A 256 15.05 -22.09 -59.17
CA VAL A 256 13.70 -21.67 -59.58
C VAL A 256 13.71 -21.40 -61.08
N ALA A 257 12.83 -22.08 -61.82
CA ALA A 257 12.85 -22.11 -63.28
C ALA A 257 11.46 -21.88 -63.90
N GLY A 258 11.42 -21.07 -64.95
CA GLY A 258 10.24 -20.84 -65.75
C GLY A 258 9.11 -20.10 -65.02
N GLY A 259 7.88 -20.57 -65.22
CA GLY A 259 6.63 -19.90 -64.79
C GLY A 259 6.11 -18.89 -65.82
N THR A 260 5.42 -17.86 -65.35
CA THR A 260 5.01 -16.68 -66.14
C THR A 260 5.24 -15.41 -65.32
N ASP A 261 5.58 -14.29 -65.96
CA ASP A 261 5.65 -12.97 -65.30
C ASP A 261 4.29 -12.23 -65.28
N GLY A 262 3.21 -12.91 -65.68
CA GLY A 262 1.88 -12.33 -65.86
C GLY A 262 1.63 -11.81 -67.29
N THR A 263 2.69 -11.64 -68.10
CA THR A 263 2.59 -11.21 -69.50
C THR A 263 3.08 -12.29 -70.48
N ALA A 264 4.13 -13.03 -70.12
CA ALA A 264 4.76 -14.04 -70.96
C ALA A 264 5.17 -15.28 -70.16
N GLY A 265 5.11 -16.45 -70.80
CA GLY A 265 5.70 -17.68 -70.27
C GLY A 265 7.23 -17.59 -70.29
N LEU A 266 7.87 -18.04 -69.21
CA LEU A 266 9.30 -17.86 -68.99
C LEU A 266 10.09 -19.15 -69.28
N SER A 267 11.26 -18.99 -69.92
CA SER A 267 12.32 -20.01 -69.99
C SER A 267 13.50 -19.69 -69.07
N THR A 268 13.53 -18.49 -68.48
CA THR A 268 14.60 -18.02 -67.59
C THR A 268 14.64 -18.81 -66.28
N THR A 269 15.83 -18.89 -65.68
CA THR A 269 16.12 -19.64 -64.47
C THR A 269 16.91 -18.76 -63.50
N GLU A 270 16.66 -18.90 -62.20
CA GLU A 270 17.40 -18.21 -61.15
C GLU A 270 17.76 -19.20 -60.04
N ILE A 271 18.97 -19.06 -59.49
CA ILE A 271 19.52 -19.94 -58.45
C ILE A 271 19.74 -19.12 -57.19
N TYR A 272 19.04 -19.52 -56.12
CA TYR A 272 19.18 -18.96 -54.78
C TYR A 272 20.22 -19.71 -53.96
N ASP A 273 21.06 -18.95 -53.25
CA ASP A 273 22.01 -19.45 -52.26
C ASP A 273 21.55 -19.03 -50.84
N PRO A 274 21.08 -19.98 -49.99
CA PRO A 274 20.67 -19.69 -48.62
C PRO A 274 21.79 -19.33 -47.64
N ALA A 275 23.06 -19.57 -47.99
CA ALA A 275 24.22 -19.24 -47.15
C ALA A 275 24.78 -17.85 -47.45
N ALA A 276 24.72 -17.42 -48.72
CA ALA A 276 25.07 -16.07 -49.15
C ALA A 276 23.86 -15.09 -49.17
N ASN A 277 22.64 -15.62 -49.05
CA ASN A 277 21.38 -14.92 -49.30
C ASN A 277 21.36 -14.19 -50.67
N THR A 278 21.69 -14.93 -51.73
CA THR A 278 21.81 -14.38 -53.09
C THR A 278 21.07 -15.17 -54.16
N TRP A 279 20.30 -14.47 -55.00
CA TRP A 279 19.90 -14.96 -56.31
C TRP A 279 20.98 -14.66 -57.35
N THR A 280 21.15 -15.59 -58.28
CA THR A 280 22.01 -15.49 -59.47
C THR A 280 21.24 -16.01 -60.67
N ALA A 281 21.44 -15.42 -61.86
CA ALA A 281 20.84 -15.94 -63.09
C ALA A 281 21.43 -17.32 -63.44
N GLY A 282 20.55 -18.30 -63.65
CA GLY A 282 20.91 -19.62 -64.16
C GLY A 282 20.82 -19.69 -65.69
N PRO A 283 21.14 -20.84 -66.30
CA PRO A 283 20.91 -21.07 -67.72
C PRO A 283 19.40 -21.01 -68.04
N SER A 284 19.02 -20.38 -69.15
CA SER A 284 17.64 -20.52 -69.65
C SER A 284 17.39 -21.94 -70.19
N MET A 285 16.17 -22.41 -70.02
CA MET A 285 15.64 -23.60 -70.69
C MET A 285 15.48 -23.33 -72.20
N GLY A 286 15.50 -24.39 -73.00
CA GLY A 286 15.26 -24.33 -74.45
C GLY A 286 13.81 -23.96 -74.80
N VAL A 287 12.85 -24.23 -73.90
CA VAL A 287 11.44 -23.84 -74.07
C VAL A 287 10.90 -23.20 -72.79
N ALA A 288 10.04 -22.19 -72.94
CA ALA A 288 9.33 -21.57 -71.82
C ALA A 288 8.29 -22.54 -71.24
N ARG A 289 8.27 -22.73 -69.92
CA ARG A 289 7.40 -23.71 -69.25
C ARG A 289 7.00 -23.30 -67.83
N GLY A 290 5.74 -23.55 -67.49
CA GLY A 290 5.31 -23.83 -66.12
C GLY A 290 5.06 -25.34 -65.99
N GLY A 291 5.14 -25.89 -64.77
CA GLY A 291 5.04 -27.33 -64.57
C GLY A 291 5.58 -27.76 -63.21
N GLN A 292 6.31 -28.87 -63.17
CA GLN A 292 6.99 -29.37 -61.98
C GLN A 292 8.47 -29.65 -62.25
N ALA A 293 9.30 -29.56 -61.21
CA ALA A 293 10.69 -29.96 -61.23
C ALA A 293 10.95 -30.96 -60.09
N ILE A 294 11.70 -32.03 -60.38
CA ILE A 294 11.98 -33.10 -59.42
C ILE A 294 13.47 -33.46 -59.44
N ALA A 295 14.06 -33.61 -58.24
CA ALA A 295 15.45 -34.00 -58.08
C ALA A 295 15.60 -35.52 -58.29
N LEU A 296 16.50 -35.92 -59.17
CA LEU A 296 16.81 -37.31 -59.48
C LEU A 296 17.89 -37.87 -58.54
N PRO A 297 17.98 -39.19 -58.34
CA PRO A 297 19.08 -39.82 -57.58
C PRO A 297 20.48 -39.55 -58.16
N THR A 298 20.56 -39.09 -59.42
CA THR A 298 21.80 -38.63 -60.08
C THR A 298 22.23 -37.21 -59.69
N GLY A 299 21.47 -36.52 -58.83
CA GLY A 299 21.69 -35.12 -58.45
C GLY A 299 21.22 -34.09 -59.49
N LYS A 300 20.76 -34.54 -60.67
CA LYS A 300 20.20 -33.69 -61.73
C LYS A 300 18.73 -33.38 -61.46
N ILE A 301 18.22 -32.26 -61.99
CA ILE A 301 16.82 -31.86 -61.86
C ILE A 301 16.09 -32.08 -63.18
N LEU A 302 15.04 -32.91 -63.17
CA LEU A 302 14.15 -33.08 -64.32
C LEU A 302 13.01 -32.06 -64.20
N ALA A 303 12.86 -31.19 -65.21
CA ALA A 303 11.73 -30.29 -65.36
C ALA A 303 10.75 -30.85 -66.40
N VAL A 304 9.45 -30.84 -66.10
CA VAL A 304 8.39 -31.31 -67.00
C VAL A 304 7.19 -30.37 -66.96
N GLY A 305 6.63 -30.08 -68.13
CA GLY A 305 5.38 -29.32 -68.28
C GLY A 305 5.19 -28.83 -69.70
N GLY A 306 3.93 -28.62 -70.12
CA GLY A 306 3.63 -28.18 -71.49
C GLY A 306 4.05 -29.22 -72.54
N GLY A 307 3.80 -30.50 -72.26
CA GLY A 307 4.09 -31.62 -73.17
C GLY A 307 5.58 -31.90 -73.47
N THR A 308 6.51 -31.22 -72.79
CA THR A 308 7.97 -31.40 -72.98
C THR A 308 8.72 -31.45 -71.65
N SER A 309 9.98 -31.89 -71.69
CA SER A 309 10.84 -32.01 -70.51
C SER A 309 12.32 -31.74 -70.83
N GLU A 310 13.02 -31.18 -69.85
CA GLU A 310 14.44 -30.83 -69.90
C GLU A 310 15.14 -31.23 -68.59
N LEU A 311 16.44 -31.50 -68.67
CA LEU A 311 17.26 -31.98 -67.57
C LEU A 311 18.35 -30.95 -67.25
N TYR A 312 18.27 -30.33 -66.07
CA TYR A 312 19.29 -29.45 -65.53
C TYR A 312 20.38 -30.25 -64.81
N ASP A 313 21.63 -29.96 -65.16
CA ASP A 313 22.81 -30.54 -64.55
C ASP A 313 23.52 -29.50 -63.67
N PRO A 314 23.47 -29.62 -62.32
CA PRO A 314 24.12 -28.66 -61.42
C PRO A 314 25.65 -28.66 -61.51
N ALA A 315 26.28 -29.71 -62.03
CA ALA A 315 27.74 -29.79 -62.15
C ALA A 315 28.28 -29.02 -63.36
N THR A 316 27.46 -28.86 -64.41
CA THR A 316 27.79 -28.04 -65.60
C THR A 316 27.04 -26.71 -65.64
N ASN A 317 26.06 -26.52 -64.75
CA ASN A 317 25.13 -25.39 -64.72
C ASN A 317 24.45 -25.16 -66.09
N ALA A 318 23.92 -26.23 -66.67
CA ALA A 318 23.32 -26.23 -68.01
C ALA A 318 22.01 -27.04 -68.05
N TRP A 319 21.09 -26.62 -68.92
CA TRP A 319 19.94 -27.43 -69.35
C TRP A 319 20.31 -28.31 -70.54
N SER A 320 19.69 -29.48 -70.63
CA SER A 320 19.81 -30.41 -71.75
C SER A 320 18.44 -30.99 -72.11
N PRO A 321 18.14 -31.22 -73.40
CA PRO A 321 16.88 -31.83 -73.79
C PRO A 321 16.82 -33.31 -73.35
N THR A 322 15.64 -33.74 -72.94
CA THR A 322 15.31 -35.18 -72.82
C THR A 322 14.74 -35.69 -74.15
N SER A 323 14.49 -37.00 -74.30
CA SER A 323 13.58 -37.43 -75.36
C SER A 323 12.20 -36.79 -75.17
N PRO A 324 11.45 -36.42 -76.23
CA PRO A 324 10.06 -35.99 -76.06
C PRO A 324 9.24 -37.12 -75.40
N PRO A 325 8.41 -36.87 -74.37
CA PRO A 325 7.75 -37.98 -73.66
C PRO A 325 6.63 -38.72 -74.42
N GLY A 326 6.40 -38.39 -75.70
CA GLY A 326 5.57 -39.18 -76.63
C GLY A 326 4.06 -39.17 -76.33
N TRP A 327 3.58 -38.05 -75.78
CA TRP A 327 2.24 -37.80 -75.26
C TRP A 327 1.08 -38.07 -76.23
N PRO A 328 0.00 -38.75 -75.81
CA PRO A 328 -1.25 -38.82 -76.56
C PRO A 328 -2.13 -37.59 -76.21
N GLY A 329 -1.64 -36.38 -76.53
CA GLY A 329 -2.25 -35.11 -76.10
C GLY A 329 -1.72 -34.60 -74.75
N ALA A 330 -2.13 -33.39 -74.36
CA ALA A 330 -1.61 -32.65 -73.19
C ALA A 330 -2.23 -33.12 -71.85
N ASN A 331 -2.20 -34.43 -71.60
CA ASN A 331 -3.09 -35.11 -70.65
C ASN A 331 -2.39 -36.06 -69.64
N CYS A 332 -1.05 -35.99 -69.49
CA CYS A 332 -0.27 -36.90 -68.62
C CYS A 332 0.74 -36.19 -67.65
N ASP A 333 0.68 -34.85 -67.52
CA ASP A 333 1.59 -33.93 -66.81
C ASP A 333 1.01 -33.40 -65.49
N GLY A 334 0.09 -34.16 -64.89
CA GLY A 334 -0.51 -33.86 -63.59
C GLY A 334 0.48 -34.01 -62.44
N ALA A 335 1.04 -35.21 -62.25
CA ALA A 335 1.87 -35.56 -61.10
C ALA A 335 3.06 -36.46 -61.44
N PHE A 336 4.13 -36.35 -60.64
CA PHE A 336 5.43 -36.98 -60.86
C PHE A 336 5.98 -37.55 -59.56
N VAL A 337 6.54 -38.76 -59.60
CA VAL A 337 7.25 -39.34 -58.44
C VAL A 337 8.53 -40.05 -58.86
N VAL A 338 9.62 -39.83 -58.12
CA VAL A 338 10.85 -40.63 -58.21
C VAL A 338 10.63 -41.93 -57.45
N HIS A 339 10.81 -43.05 -58.13
CA HIS A 339 10.69 -44.38 -57.54
C HIS A 339 12.07 -44.92 -57.10
N PRO A 340 12.17 -45.75 -56.04
CA PRO A 340 13.45 -46.33 -55.57
C PRO A 340 14.23 -47.16 -56.62
N ASN A 341 13.62 -47.54 -57.74
CA ASN A 341 14.34 -48.13 -58.89
C ASN A 341 15.09 -47.10 -59.77
N GLY A 342 15.10 -45.82 -59.39
CA GLY A 342 15.78 -44.73 -60.08
C GLY A 342 14.98 -44.06 -61.21
N ARG A 343 13.78 -44.54 -61.54
CA ARG A 343 12.93 -43.98 -62.61
C ARG A 343 11.93 -42.96 -62.07
N VAL A 344 11.49 -42.04 -62.93
CA VAL A 344 10.38 -41.11 -62.62
C VAL A 344 9.12 -41.60 -63.29
N TYR A 345 8.01 -41.68 -62.54
CA TYR A 345 6.69 -42.02 -63.06
C TYR A 345 5.81 -40.78 -63.08
N SER A 346 5.07 -40.59 -64.18
CA SER A 346 4.22 -39.43 -64.45
C SER A 346 2.79 -39.89 -64.77
N THR A 347 1.76 -39.25 -64.22
CA THR A 347 0.36 -39.63 -64.49
C THR A 347 -0.61 -38.44 -64.47
N GLY A 348 -1.74 -38.64 -65.17
CA GLY A 348 -2.91 -37.76 -65.12
C GLY A 348 -2.71 -36.37 -65.74
N GLY A 349 -3.79 -35.62 -65.84
CA GLY A 349 -3.89 -34.44 -66.71
C GLY A 349 -5.29 -34.44 -67.30
N TYR A 350 -5.76 -33.33 -67.86
CA TYR A 350 -7.20 -33.03 -67.87
C TYR A 350 -8.03 -33.72 -68.99
N PRO A 351 -8.96 -34.64 -68.67
CA PRO A 351 -8.74 -35.87 -67.88
C PRO A 351 -7.93 -36.92 -68.68
N GLY A 352 -7.33 -37.90 -68.01
CA GLY A 352 -6.55 -38.96 -68.67
C GLY A 352 -6.24 -40.16 -67.78
N THR A 353 -5.94 -41.30 -68.41
CA THR A 353 -5.47 -42.56 -67.76
C THR A 353 -3.99 -42.87 -68.07
N CYS A 354 -3.33 -42.07 -68.90
CA CYS A 354 -1.98 -42.35 -69.36
C CYS A 354 -0.95 -42.22 -68.24
N VAL A 355 -0.08 -43.24 -68.14
CA VAL A 355 1.13 -43.20 -67.32
C VAL A 355 2.35 -43.17 -68.24
N ARG A 356 3.36 -42.39 -67.87
CA ARG A 356 4.66 -42.30 -68.54
C ARG A 356 5.78 -42.57 -67.57
N VAL A 357 6.86 -43.18 -68.04
CA VAL A 357 8.05 -43.43 -67.22
C VAL A 357 9.28 -42.84 -67.90
N TYR A 358 10.10 -42.13 -67.14
CA TYR A 358 11.41 -41.62 -67.54
C TYR A 358 12.50 -42.47 -66.92
N ASP A 359 13.48 -42.87 -67.73
CA ASP A 359 14.70 -43.52 -67.30
C ASP A 359 15.89 -42.55 -67.40
N PRO A 360 16.42 -42.07 -66.25
CA PRO A 360 17.58 -41.18 -66.24
C PRO A 360 18.86 -41.79 -66.81
N ALA A 361 19.01 -43.11 -66.84
CA ALA A 361 20.21 -43.77 -67.37
C ALA A 361 20.27 -43.72 -68.90
N THR A 362 19.12 -43.66 -69.57
CA THR A 362 19.01 -43.53 -71.03
C THR A 362 18.53 -42.15 -71.50
N ASN A 363 18.25 -41.22 -70.57
CA ASN A 363 17.62 -39.91 -70.83
C ASN A 363 16.32 -40.02 -71.68
N ALA A 364 15.56 -41.10 -71.47
CA ALA A 364 14.48 -41.49 -72.36
C ALA A 364 13.17 -41.72 -71.62
N TRP A 365 12.07 -41.39 -72.28
CA TRP A 365 10.70 -41.63 -71.82
C TRP A 365 10.06 -42.77 -72.61
N SER A 366 9.27 -43.60 -71.94
CA SER A 366 8.39 -44.59 -72.58
C SER A 366 6.97 -44.51 -72.07
N ALA A 367 6.04 -45.13 -72.82
CA ALA A 367 4.72 -45.46 -72.30
C ALA A 367 4.85 -46.44 -71.11
N PHE A 368 3.86 -46.40 -70.22
CA PHE A 368 3.70 -47.32 -69.10
C PHE A 368 2.24 -47.81 -69.04
N ALA A 369 1.93 -48.76 -68.16
CA ALA A 369 0.56 -49.25 -67.98
C ALA A 369 -0.37 -48.11 -67.51
N SER A 370 -1.46 -47.87 -68.25
CA SER A 370 -2.47 -46.86 -67.92
C SER A 370 -3.27 -47.22 -66.66
N THR A 371 -3.70 -46.21 -65.90
CA THR A 371 -4.59 -46.36 -64.75
C THR A 371 -5.97 -46.90 -65.15
N LEU A 372 -6.66 -47.53 -64.20
CA LEU A 372 -8.04 -48.00 -64.33
C LEU A 372 -9.03 -46.83 -64.39
N PHE A 373 -8.73 -45.73 -63.67
CA PHE A 373 -9.60 -44.55 -63.60
C PHE A 373 -8.93 -43.32 -64.23
N ALA A 374 -9.71 -42.53 -64.97
CA ALA A 374 -9.26 -41.26 -65.54
C ALA A 374 -9.34 -40.16 -64.47
N ARG A 375 -8.26 -39.40 -64.30
CA ARG A 375 -8.12 -38.44 -63.18
C ARG A 375 -7.76 -37.05 -63.70
N ARG A 376 -8.40 -35.99 -63.20
CA ARG A 376 -8.16 -34.62 -63.65
C ARG A 376 -6.86 -34.02 -63.09
N VAL A 377 -6.67 -34.16 -61.78
CA VAL A 377 -5.55 -33.62 -61.00
C VAL A 377 -5.19 -34.62 -59.88
N PRO A 378 -4.67 -35.81 -60.23
CA PRO A 378 -4.17 -36.76 -59.26
C PRO A 378 -2.85 -36.33 -58.65
N ASP A 379 -2.39 -37.09 -57.68
CA ASP A 379 -1.00 -37.10 -57.23
C ASP A 379 -0.49 -38.53 -56.99
N LEU A 380 0.83 -38.72 -56.93
CA LEU A 380 1.50 -40.03 -56.88
C LEU A 380 2.33 -40.19 -55.60
N ALA A 381 2.17 -41.34 -54.95
CA ALA A 381 3.03 -41.78 -53.86
C ALA A 381 3.71 -43.12 -54.19
N VAL A 382 4.81 -43.43 -53.51
CA VAL A 382 5.42 -44.76 -53.49
C VAL A 382 5.18 -45.37 -52.11
N LEU A 383 4.60 -46.57 -52.08
CA LEU A 383 4.31 -47.32 -50.86
C LEU A 383 5.59 -48.00 -50.29
N PRO A 384 5.61 -48.44 -49.01
CA PRO A 384 6.78 -49.05 -48.39
C PRO A 384 7.30 -50.32 -49.08
N ASP A 385 6.43 -51.01 -49.81
CA ASP A 385 6.70 -52.22 -50.58
C ASP A 385 7.19 -51.93 -52.02
N GLY A 386 7.35 -50.65 -52.39
CA GLY A 386 7.79 -50.24 -53.72
C GLY A 386 6.68 -50.28 -54.77
N LYS A 387 5.41 -50.16 -54.38
CA LYS A 387 4.29 -50.01 -55.33
C LYS A 387 3.95 -48.54 -55.56
N LEU A 388 3.45 -48.21 -56.75
CA LEU A 388 2.95 -46.85 -57.04
C LEU A 388 1.49 -46.75 -56.57
N PHE A 389 1.17 -45.76 -55.75
CA PHE A 389 -0.20 -45.45 -55.35
C PHE A 389 -0.63 -44.14 -56.00
N VAL A 390 -1.81 -44.11 -56.63
CA VAL A 390 -2.38 -42.90 -57.21
C VAL A 390 -3.77 -42.63 -56.65
N HIS A 391 -3.97 -41.39 -56.22
CA HIS A 391 -5.23 -40.87 -55.72
C HIS A 391 -5.37 -39.40 -56.13
N GLY A 392 -6.54 -38.81 -55.87
CA GLY A 392 -6.86 -37.44 -56.23
C GLY A 392 -7.66 -37.34 -57.52
N ASP A 393 -8.74 -36.60 -57.43
CA ASP A 393 -9.62 -36.16 -58.51
C ASP A 393 -10.63 -35.15 -57.92
N THR A 394 -11.23 -34.31 -58.77
CA THR A 394 -12.22 -33.31 -58.35
C THR A 394 -13.64 -33.87 -58.16
N ILE A 395 -13.92 -35.10 -58.58
CA ILE A 395 -15.29 -35.68 -58.59
C ILE A 395 -15.32 -37.05 -57.90
N THR A 396 -14.33 -37.91 -58.13
CA THR A 396 -14.32 -39.29 -57.62
C THR A 396 -13.32 -39.49 -56.47
N PRO A 397 -13.70 -40.23 -55.40
CA PRO A 397 -12.79 -40.59 -54.32
C PRO A 397 -11.92 -41.83 -54.63
N SER A 398 -11.83 -42.23 -55.91
CA SER A 398 -11.21 -43.48 -56.34
C SER A 398 -9.72 -43.55 -55.97
N ALA A 399 -9.21 -44.73 -55.63
CA ALA A 399 -7.79 -44.98 -55.38
C ALA A 399 -7.35 -46.30 -56.03
N GLU A 400 -6.09 -46.38 -56.44
CA GLU A 400 -5.54 -47.57 -57.11
C GLU A 400 -4.01 -47.67 -56.93
N VAL A 401 -3.50 -48.90 -57.02
CA VAL A 401 -2.09 -49.25 -56.80
C VAL A 401 -1.54 -50.04 -57.98
N TYR A 402 -0.32 -49.74 -58.42
CA TYR A 402 0.42 -50.52 -59.41
C TYR A 402 1.39 -51.48 -58.73
N ASP A 403 1.22 -52.77 -58.98
CA ASP A 403 2.09 -53.81 -58.44
C ASP A 403 3.10 -54.28 -59.50
N PHE A 404 4.38 -53.95 -59.30
CA PHE A 404 5.46 -54.34 -60.21
C PHE A 404 5.69 -55.86 -60.31
N ALA A 405 5.22 -56.65 -59.34
CA ALA A 405 5.33 -58.11 -59.40
C ALA A 405 4.23 -58.76 -60.26
N THR A 406 3.06 -58.10 -60.41
CA THR A 406 1.98 -58.55 -61.30
C THR A 406 1.98 -57.85 -62.66
N GLY A 407 2.59 -56.66 -62.73
CA GLY A 407 2.60 -55.80 -63.91
C GLY A 407 1.31 -55.00 -64.13
N ALA A 408 0.40 -54.97 -63.15
CA ALA A 408 -0.96 -54.44 -63.31
C ALA A 408 -1.34 -53.38 -62.25
N TRP A 409 -2.29 -52.52 -62.62
CA TRP A 409 -3.03 -51.67 -61.67
C TRP A 409 -4.18 -52.45 -61.04
N ALA A 410 -4.37 -52.28 -59.73
CA ALA A 410 -5.49 -52.81 -58.96
C ALA A 410 -6.20 -51.66 -58.22
N ARG A 411 -7.53 -51.68 -58.17
CA ARG A 411 -8.30 -50.76 -57.33
C ARG A 411 -8.09 -51.14 -55.86
N VAL A 412 -7.86 -50.12 -55.03
CA VAL A 412 -7.87 -50.24 -53.57
C VAL A 412 -9.11 -49.53 -53.01
N LYS A 413 -9.33 -49.55 -51.70
CA LYS A 413 -10.51 -48.90 -51.10
C LYS A 413 -10.58 -47.41 -51.46
N ASP A 414 -11.73 -46.96 -51.93
CA ASP A 414 -11.99 -45.54 -52.20
C ASP A 414 -11.89 -44.71 -50.90
N ALA A 415 -11.47 -43.45 -51.03
CA ALA A 415 -11.40 -42.51 -49.91
C ALA A 415 -12.81 -42.11 -49.40
N PRO A 416 -12.95 -41.59 -48.17
CA PRO A 416 -14.24 -41.12 -47.67
C PRO A 416 -14.76 -39.85 -48.38
N ALA A 417 -13.87 -39.10 -49.05
CA ALA A 417 -14.19 -37.94 -49.88
C ALA A 417 -13.18 -37.81 -51.04
N ALA A 418 -13.54 -37.06 -52.09
CA ALA A 418 -12.65 -36.78 -53.21
C ALA A 418 -11.66 -35.66 -52.86
N HIS A 419 -10.35 -35.92 -53.02
CA HIS A 419 -9.29 -34.94 -52.81
C HIS A 419 -9.01 -34.20 -54.12
N GLY A 420 -9.71 -33.09 -54.36
CA GLY A 420 -9.45 -32.21 -55.51
C GLY A 420 -8.08 -31.55 -55.41
N SER A 421 -7.32 -31.55 -56.50
CA SER A 421 -5.92 -31.07 -56.57
C SER A 421 -5.03 -31.67 -55.48
N ALA A 422 -5.04 -33.01 -55.38
CA ALA A 422 -4.46 -33.73 -54.27
C ALA A 422 -2.97 -33.43 -54.06
N ARG A 423 -2.54 -33.58 -52.80
CA ARG A 423 -1.14 -33.78 -52.42
C ARG A 423 -1.05 -35.05 -51.60
N LEU A 424 -0.16 -35.96 -51.99
CA LEU A 424 0.09 -37.22 -51.29
C LEU A 424 1.49 -37.20 -50.67
N LEU A 425 1.57 -37.44 -49.37
CA LEU A 425 2.83 -37.51 -48.63
C LEU A 425 2.96 -38.87 -47.95
N MET A 426 4.08 -39.54 -48.19
CA MET A 426 4.38 -40.84 -47.61
C MET A 426 5.11 -40.66 -46.27
N HIS A 427 4.48 -41.06 -45.16
CA HIS A 427 5.05 -40.91 -43.81
C HIS A 427 4.57 -42.03 -42.87
N ALA A 428 5.41 -42.45 -41.91
CA ALA A 428 5.10 -43.51 -40.92
C ALA A 428 4.45 -44.81 -41.48
N GLY A 429 4.77 -45.18 -42.74
CA GLY A 429 4.20 -46.34 -43.41
C GLY A 429 2.80 -46.13 -44.04
N LYS A 430 2.26 -44.90 -44.01
CA LYS A 430 0.92 -44.53 -44.51
C LYS A 430 0.99 -43.41 -45.56
N VAL A 431 -0.06 -43.30 -46.37
CA VAL A 431 -0.21 -42.19 -47.34
C VAL A 431 -1.13 -41.13 -46.74
N HIS A 432 -0.59 -39.94 -46.52
CA HIS A 432 -1.32 -38.76 -46.05
C HIS A 432 -1.84 -38.00 -47.27
N ALA A 433 -3.15 -37.92 -47.42
CA ALA A 433 -3.81 -37.32 -48.58
C ALA A 433 -4.51 -36.01 -48.20
N PHE A 434 -4.08 -34.92 -48.84
CA PHE A 434 -4.57 -33.56 -48.62
C PHE A 434 -5.26 -33.07 -49.91
N GLY A 435 -6.41 -32.41 -49.81
CA GLY A 435 -7.17 -31.93 -50.97
C GLY A 435 -8.16 -30.80 -50.66
N GLY A 436 -8.72 -30.21 -51.72
CA GLY A 436 -9.45 -28.95 -51.69
C GLY A 436 -10.58 -28.84 -50.65
N PHE A 437 -10.78 -27.63 -50.14
CA PHE A 437 -11.73 -27.27 -49.07
C PHE A 437 -11.41 -27.89 -47.70
N GLY A 438 -10.12 -28.05 -47.36
CA GLY A 438 -9.70 -28.47 -46.02
C GLY A 438 -9.86 -29.95 -45.75
N VAL A 439 -9.75 -30.81 -46.77
CA VAL A 439 -9.99 -32.24 -46.65
C VAL A 439 -8.65 -32.97 -46.49
N TYR A 440 -8.53 -33.71 -45.38
CA TYR A 440 -7.35 -34.50 -45.04
C TYR A 440 -7.77 -35.88 -44.54
N HIS A 441 -7.15 -36.93 -45.09
CA HIS A 441 -7.32 -38.33 -44.67
C HIS A 441 -5.98 -39.07 -44.72
N VAL A 442 -5.87 -40.17 -43.97
CA VAL A 442 -4.71 -41.06 -44.00
C VAL A 442 -5.13 -42.44 -44.51
N TYR A 443 -4.44 -42.95 -45.53
CA TYR A 443 -4.61 -44.30 -46.06
C TYR A 443 -3.53 -45.23 -45.50
N ASP A 444 -3.97 -46.35 -44.92
CA ASP A 444 -3.10 -47.44 -44.47
C ASP A 444 -3.03 -48.53 -45.54
N PRO A 445 -1.89 -48.70 -46.23
CA PRO A 445 -1.73 -49.71 -47.28
C PRO A 445 -1.62 -51.14 -46.74
N THR A 446 -1.42 -51.34 -45.42
CA THR A 446 -1.29 -52.68 -44.83
C THR A 446 -2.64 -53.34 -44.56
N THR A 447 -3.69 -52.54 -44.40
CA THR A 447 -5.06 -52.98 -44.07
C THR A 447 -6.10 -52.61 -45.14
N ASP A 448 -5.70 -51.88 -46.19
CA ASP A 448 -6.60 -51.25 -47.18
C ASP A 448 -7.72 -50.41 -46.51
N THR A 449 -7.31 -49.49 -45.64
CA THR A 449 -8.26 -48.65 -44.88
C THR A 449 -7.85 -47.19 -44.83
N TRP A 450 -8.82 -46.32 -45.10
CA TRP A 450 -8.74 -44.90 -44.79
C TRP A 450 -9.15 -44.63 -43.34
N SER A 451 -8.53 -43.62 -42.73
CA SER A 451 -9.00 -43.00 -41.49
C SER A 451 -10.37 -42.32 -41.70
N ALA A 452 -11.03 -41.97 -40.59
CA ALA A 452 -12.06 -40.92 -40.64
C ALA A 452 -11.45 -39.60 -41.16
N ALA A 453 -12.31 -38.68 -41.59
CA ALA A 453 -11.91 -37.31 -41.93
C ALA A 453 -11.22 -36.66 -40.73
N LYS A 454 -10.00 -36.18 -40.96
CA LYS A 454 -9.18 -35.50 -39.95
C LYS A 454 -9.68 -34.07 -39.75
N ALA A 455 -9.17 -33.39 -38.71
CA ALA A 455 -9.47 -31.98 -38.49
C ALA A 455 -9.19 -31.16 -39.76
N LYS A 456 -10.03 -30.16 -40.05
CA LYS A 456 -9.80 -29.24 -41.17
C LYS A 456 -8.70 -28.25 -40.79
N TRP A 457 -7.77 -28.02 -41.72
CA TRP A 457 -6.84 -26.90 -41.62
C TRP A 457 -7.59 -25.56 -41.73
N HIS A 458 -6.96 -24.52 -41.22
CA HIS A 458 -7.48 -23.17 -41.21
C HIS A 458 -7.59 -22.59 -42.64
N GLY A 459 -8.77 -22.06 -42.95
CA GLY A 459 -9.06 -21.39 -44.21
C GLY A 459 -9.27 -22.31 -45.42
N ASN A 460 -10.00 -21.80 -46.42
CA ASN A 460 -10.26 -22.52 -47.67
C ASN A 460 -9.05 -22.50 -48.60
N ARG A 461 -8.14 -23.46 -48.42
CA ARG A 461 -7.11 -23.79 -49.42
C ARG A 461 -7.71 -24.79 -50.42
N GLU A 462 -7.82 -24.42 -51.69
CA GLU A 462 -8.40 -25.31 -52.71
C GLU A 462 -7.33 -26.09 -53.50
N ASN A 463 -6.29 -25.41 -53.96
CA ASN A 463 -5.21 -25.99 -54.77
C ASN A 463 -3.91 -25.17 -54.61
N ARG A 464 -2.79 -25.65 -55.17
CA ARG A 464 -1.47 -24.96 -55.20
C ARG A 464 -0.91 -24.53 -53.83
N PHE A 465 -1.35 -25.18 -52.75
CA PHE A 465 -0.67 -25.14 -51.46
C PHE A 465 0.58 -26.05 -51.50
N SER A 466 1.54 -25.76 -50.62
CA SER A 466 2.75 -26.58 -50.43
C SER A 466 2.71 -27.26 -49.07
N ILE A 467 3.33 -28.45 -48.97
CA ILE A 467 3.46 -29.20 -47.71
C ILE A 467 4.94 -29.48 -47.46
N ALA A 468 5.36 -29.41 -46.21
CA ALA A 468 6.63 -29.95 -45.74
C ALA A 468 6.42 -30.96 -44.61
N LEU A 469 7.31 -31.96 -44.54
CA LEU A 469 7.49 -32.82 -43.38
C LEU A 469 8.53 -32.18 -42.45
N LEU A 470 8.19 -32.07 -41.17
CA LEU A 470 9.05 -31.57 -40.10
C LEU A 470 9.81 -32.73 -39.43
N GLY A 471 10.93 -32.42 -38.74
CA GLY A 471 11.84 -33.43 -38.20
C GLY A 471 11.34 -34.17 -36.95
N ASP A 472 10.27 -33.68 -36.33
CA ASP A 472 9.48 -34.35 -35.28
C ASP A 472 8.41 -35.30 -35.84
N GLY A 473 8.04 -35.12 -37.11
CA GLY A 473 7.04 -35.89 -37.83
C GLY A 473 5.82 -35.05 -38.28
N ASP A 474 5.66 -33.81 -37.81
CA ASP A 474 4.51 -32.98 -38.13
C ASP A 474 4.51 -32.49 -39.59
N PHE A 475 3.36 -31.98 -40.05
CA PHE A 475 3.24 -31.36 -41.37
C PHE A 475 3.04 -29.85 -41.28
N LEU A 476 3.75 -29.10 -42.11
CA LEU A 476 3.53 -27.66 -42.29
C LEU A 476 2.91 -27.41 -43.66
N VAL A 477 1.76 -26.73 -43.71
CA VAL A 477 1.05 -26.39 -44.95
C VAL A 477 1.07 -24.88 -45.20
N PHE A 478 1.55 -24.46 -46.37
CA PHE A 478 1.70 -23.06 -46.75
C PHE A 478 0.93 -22.67 -48.03
N GLY A 479 0.38 -21.45 -48.03
CA GLY A 479 -0.32 -20.84 -49.16
C GLY A 479 -1.58 -21.59 -49.63
N GLY A 480 -2.06 -21.22 -50.82
CA GLY A 480 -3.18 -21.85 -51.51
C GLY A 480 -3.85 -20.93 -52.53
N TYR A 481 -4.74 -21.48 -53.34
CA TYR A 481 -5.72 -20.72 -54.12
C TYR A 481 -6.96 -20.42 -53.26
N PHE A 482 -7.49 -19.19 -53.40
CA PHE A 482 -8.57 -18.55 -52.60
C PHE A 482 -8.25 -18.20 -51.13
N SER A 483 -7.03 -18.41 -50.63
CA SER A 483 -6.66 -18.10 -49.23
C SER A 483 -6.19 -16.66 -49.01
N VAL A 484 -7.12 -15.71 -48.92
CA VAL A 484 -6.81 -14.40 -48.29
C VAL A 484 -6.61 -14.61 -46.77
N ASN A 485 -5.57 -14.01 -46.21
CA ASN A 485 -5.27 -13.98 -44.77
C ASN A 485 -5.13 -15.34 -44.07
N VAL A 486 -4.43 -16.30 -44.68
CA VAL A 486 -4.07 -17.58 -44.03
C VAL A 486 -2.56 -17.79 -44.05
N GLY A 487 -1.95 -17.91 -42.86
CA GLY A 487 -0.51 -18.14 -42.69
C GLY A 487 -0.07 -19.59 -42.96
N PRO A 488 1.17 -19.96 -42.56
CA PRO A 488 1.52 -21.35 -42.37
C PRO A 488 0.58 -21.99 -41.33
N ASP A 489 0.20 -23.25 -41.53
CA ASP A 489 -0.65 -23.99 -40.59
C ASP A 489 0.00 -25.35 -40.34
N ARG A 490 0.23 -25.67 -39.06
CA ARG A 490 0.91 -26.89 -38.63
C ARG A 490 -0.14 -27.93 -38.24
N TYR A 491 0.01 -29.16 -38.70
CA TYR A 491 -0.73 -30.30 -38.19
C TYR A 491 0.11 -31.09 -37.19
N ASP A 492 -0.37 -31.14 -35.95
CA ASP A 492 0.12 -32.00 -34.87
C ASP A 492 -0.50 -33.40 -35.03
N GLN A 493 0.33 -34.39 -35.34
CA GLN A 493 -0.12 -35.78 -35.54
C GLN A 493 -0.58 -36.48 -34.25
N ALA A 494 -0.09 -36.05 -33.08
CA ALA A 494 -0.35 -36.67 -31.79
C ALA A 494 -1.64 -36.16 -31.15
N THR A 495 -1.99 -34.88 -31.31
CA THR A 495 -3.27 -34.31 -30.83
C THR A 495 -4.38 -34.32 -31.88
N ASP A 496 -4.07 -34.57 -33.15
CA ASP A 496 -5.01 -34.48 -34.29
C ASP A 496 -5.56 -33.06 -34.49
N THR A 497 -4.71 -32.05 -34.30
CA THR A 497 -5.09 -30.64 -34.40
C THR A 497 -4.30 -29.89 -35.47
N TRP A 498 -4.93 -28.87 -36.03
CA TRP A 498 -4.23 -27.84 -36.81
C TRP A 498 -4.04 -26.61 -35.93
N THR A 499 -2.91 -25.92 -36.06
CA THR A 499 -2.64 -24.64 -35.40
C THR A 499 -1.91 -23.72 -36.38
N LEU A 500 -2.51 -22.55 -36.65
CA LEU A 500 -1.89 -21.49 -37.44
C LEU A 500 -0.57 -21.08 -36.78
N ALA A 501 0.52 -21.09 -37.53
CA ALA A 501 1.73 -20.40 -37.15
C ALA A 501 1.59 -18.89 -37.45
N SER A 502 2.32 -18.05 -36.71
CA SER A 502 2.45 -16.65 -37.06
C SER A 502 3.13 -16.50 -38.44
N SER A 503 2.58 -15.61 -39.27
CA SER A 503 3.12 -15.31 -40.61
C SER A 503 3.85 -13.97 -40.55
N PRO A 504 5.18 -13.89 -40.80
CA PRO A 504 5.94 -12.64 -40.79
C PRO A 504 5.50 -11.59 -41.82
N SER A 505 4.53 -11.95 -42.68
CA SER A 505 4.15 -11.21 -43.86
C SER A 505 2.65 -11.36 -44.14
N THR A 506 1.96 -10.22 -44.17
CA THR A 506 0.59 -10.08 -44.67
C THR A 506 0.52 -10.06 -46.20
N SER A 507 1.68 -10.09 -46.89
CA SER A 507 1.79 -10.04 -48.35
C SER A 507 1.41 -11.37 -49.03
N PHE A 508 1.28 -12.46 -48.27
CA PHE A 508 1.07 -13.82 -48.79
C PHE A 508 -0.39 -14.28 -48.79
N GLY A 509 -1.35 -13.35 -48.90
CA GLY A 509 -2.75 -13.66 -49.25
C GLY A 509 -2.95 -14.09 -50.72
N GLU A 510 -1.89 -14.60 -51.36
CA GLU A 510 -1.76 -14.79 -52.80
C GLU A 510 -1.28 -16.21 -53.14
N SER A 511 -1.37 -16.57 -54.42
CA SER A 511 -1.31 -17.96 -54.88
C SER A 511 -0.18 -18.20 -55.86
N GLY A 512 0.27 -19.46 -55.98
CA GLY A 512 1.22 -19.84 -57.03
C GLY A 512 2.68 -19.44 -56.77
N HIS A 513 3.02 -19.09 -55.53
CA HIS A 513 4.39 -19.14 -55.01
C HIS A 513 4.97 -20.56 -55.18
N VAL A 514 6.29 -20.65 -55.33
CA VAL A 514 7.03 -21.90 -55.16
C VAL A 514 7.61 -21.94 -53.73
N MET A 515 7.44 -23.07 -53.06
CA MET A 515 8.06 -23.34 -51.77
C MET A 515 9.14 -24.40 -51.93
N VAL A 516 10.33 -24.19 -51.37
CA VAL A 516 11.38 -25.22 -51.29
C VAL A 516 11.88 -25.34 -49.85
N GLN A 517 11.76 -26.53 -49.30
CA GLN A 517 12.32 -26.89 -48.00
C GLN A 517 13.86 -26.89 -48.08
N LEU A 518 14.47 -26.07 -47.24
CA LEU A 518 15.91 -25.92 -47.07
C LEU A 518 16.39 -26.78 -45.89
N PRO A 519 17.70 -27.08 -45.82
CA PRO A 519 18.30 -27.69 -44.64
C PRO A 519 18.02 -26.89 -43.36
N GLY A 520 17.53 -27.58 -42.33
CA GLY A 520 17.27 -27.04 -40.99
C GLY A 520 15.82 -26.66 -40.67
N GLU A 521 14.82 -27.11 -41.44
CA GLU A 521 13.40 -26.68 -41.33
C GLU A 521 13.22 -25.18 -41.55
N ARG A 522 13.77 -24.75 -42.67
CA ARG A 522 13.66 -23.40 -43.21
C ARG A 522 13.06 -23.51 -44.60
N PHE A 523 12.25 -22.55 -45.01
CA PHE A 523 11.40 -22.68 -46.18
C PHE A 523 11.54 -21.43 -47.04
N LEU A 524 12.19 -21.59 -48.20
CA LEU A 524 12.23 -20.52 -49.20
C LEU A 524 10.85 -20.41 -49.85
N LEU A 525 10.27 -19.22 -49.81
CA LEU A 525 9.06 -18.84 -50.51
C LEU A 525 9.46 -17.85 -51.61
N ALA A 526 9.08 -18.11 -52.87
CA ALA A 526 9.42 -17.24 -53.99
C ALA A 526 8.30 -17.17 -55.04
N GLY A 527 8.14 -16.00 -55.67
CA GLY A 527 7.09 -15.75 -56.68
C GLY A 527 5.82 -15.16 -56.09
N GLY A 528 4.69 -15.21 -56.81
CA GLY A 528 3.39 -14.71 -56.34
C GLY A 528 2.38 -14.49 -57.48
N ASN A 529 1.19 -13.93 -57.17
CA ASN A 529 0.18 -13.53 -58.16
C ASN A 529 0.68 -12.24 -58.89
N PRO A 530 0.06 -11.79 -60.00
CA PRO A 530 0.75 -10.98 -61.02
C PRO A 530 0.81 -9.47 -60.70
N THR A 531 1.32 -9.12 -59.52
CA THR A 531 2.03 -7.84 -59.37
C THR A 531 3.44 -7.98 -59.96
N PRO A 532 4.10 -6.90 -60.44
CA PRO A 532 5.45 -6.98 -61.00
C PRO A 532 6.56 -7.22 -59.95
N THR A 533 6.20 -7.72 -58.76
CA THR A 533 7.08 -7.78 -57.60
C THR A 533 7.77 -9.14 -57.49
N ALA A 534 9.10 -9.11 -57.34
CA ALA A 534 9.92 -10.30 -57.16
C ALA A 534 9.92 -10.76 -55.70
N VAL A 535 8.75 -11.11 -55.17
CA VAL A 535 8.56 -11.48 -53.76
C VAL A 535 9.35 -12.75 -53.43
N VAL A 536 10.14 -12.66 -52.36
CA VAL A 536 10.92 -13.75 -51.79
C VAL A 536 10.94 -13.57 -50.27
N ASP A 537 10.78 -14.66 -49.52
CA ASP A 537 10.90 -14.69 -48.06
C ASP A 537 11.46 -16.05 -47.59
N ILE A 538 11.90 -16.12 -46.33
CA ILE A 538 12.38 -17.34 -45.68
C ILE A 538 11.62 -17.52 -44.38
N PHE A 539 10.70 -18.49 -44.34
CA PHE A 539 10.08 -18.90 -43.08
C PHE A 539 11.02 -19.87 -42.35
N GLU A 540 11.35 -19.60 -41.09
CA GLU A 540 12.14 -20.49 -40.22
C GLU A 540 11.33 -20.77 -38.95
N LEU A 541 11.18 -22.05 -38.57
CA LEU A 541 10.54 -22.39 -37.29
C LEU A 541 11.49 -22.07 -36.12
N MET A 542 10.93 -21.50 -35.06
CA MET A 542 11.71 -20.99 -33.93
C MET A 542 12.41 -22.15 -33.17
N PRO A 543 13.74 -22.11 -33.00
CA PRO A 543 14.47 -23.16 -32.30
C PRO A 543 14.15 -23.16 -30.79
N ASN A 544 14.42 -24.29 -30.14
CA ASN A 544 14.24 -24.43 -28.70
C ASN A 544 14.99 -23.32 -27.93
N GLY A 545 14.34 -22.71 -26.95
CA GLY A 545 14.86 -21.61 -26.14
C GLY A 545 14.53 -20.21 -26.67
N THR A 546 14.00 -20.10 -27.89
CA THR A 546 13.40 -18.85 -28.39
C THR A 546 12.12 -18.55 -27.63
N ALA A 547 11.83 -17.27 -27.34
CA ALA A 547 10.56 -16.87 -26.76
C ALA A 547 9.38 -17.14 -27.72
N CYS A 548 8.19 -17.40 -27.17
CA CYS A 548 7.01 -17.73 -27.96
C CYS A 548 5.70 -17.36 -27.25
N THR A 549 4.66 -17.14 -28.06
CA THR A 549 3.26 -17.03 -27.61
C THR A 549 2.36 -18.12 -28.22
N ASN A 550 2.87 -18.84 -29.22
CA ASN A 550 2.18 -19.84 -30.00
C ASN A 550 3.06 -21.09 -30.19
N ALA A 551 2.46 -22.27 -30.09
CA ALA A 551 3.16 -23.54 -30.17
C ALA A 551 3.51 -23.95 -31.61
N ALA A 552 2.72 -23.54 -32.60
CA ALA A 552 2.95 -23.87 -34.02
C ALA A 552 4.26 -23.26 -34.56
N ASP A 553 4.61 -22.07 -34.09
CA ASP A 553 5.80 -21.30 -34.48
C ASP A 553 7.11 -21.99 -34.03
N CYS A 554 7.04 -22.80 -32.97
CA CYS A 554 8.17 -23.53 -32.42
C CYS A 554 8.50 -24.76 -33.25
N LYS A 555 9.79 -24.99 -33.51
CA LYS A 555 10.31 -26.19 -34.18
C LYS A 555 9.72 -27.49 -33.64
N SER A 556 9.54 -27.55 -32.32
CA SER A 556 9.10 -28.71 -31.53
C SER A 556 7.59 -28.86 -31.33
N ALA A 557 6.75 -28.05 -31.98
CA ALA A 557 5.30 -27.95 -31.73
C ALA A 557 4.92 -27.53 -30.29
N MET A 558 5.87 -27.07 -29.47
CA MET A 558 5.68 -26.88 -28.03
C MET A 558 6.14 -25.49 -27.60
N CYS A 559 5.19 -24.60 -27.30
CA CYS A 559 5.45 -23.36 -26.58
C CYS A 559 5.09 -23.55 -25.11
N VAL A 560 6.09 -23.59 -24.23
CA VAL A 560 5.95 -23.92 -22.82
C VAL A 560 6.69 -22.87 -22.01
N ASP A 561 6.06 -22.33 -20.97
CA ASP A 561 6.59 -21.21 -20.17
C ASP A 561 6.87 -19.90 -20.93
N GLY A 562 6.34 -19.76 -22.15
CA GLY A 562 6.71 -18.68 -23.08
C GLY A 562 8.03 -18.91 -23.82
N ALA A 563 8.55 -20.14 -23.83
CA ALA A 563 9.73 -20.55 -24.60
C ALA A 563 9.45 -21.80 -25.46
N CYS A 564 10.02 -21.85 -26.66
CA CYS A 564 9.97 -23.03 -27.51
C CYS A 564 10.72 -24.18 -26.85
N CYS A 565 10.06 -25.31 -26.63
CA CYS A 565 10.54 -26.34 -25.72
C CYS A 565 10.78 -27.69 -26.40
N ASN A 566 11.85 -28.40 -26.08
CA ASN A 566 12.20 -29.68 -26.71
C ASN A 566 11.18 -30.81 -26.53
N ARG A 567 10.25 -30.68 -25.58
CA ARG A 567 9.08 -31.55 -25.34
C ARG A 567 8.04 -30.77 -24.52
N ALA A 568 6.84 -31.32 -24.37
CA ALA A 568 5.93 -30.86 -23.34
C ALA A 568 6.53 -31.05 -21.94
N CYS A 569 6.40 -30.02 -21.08
CA CYS A 569 6.53 -30.19 -19.64
C CYS A 569 5.18 -30.64 -19.08
N THR A 570 5.19 -31.75 -18.36
CA THR A 570 3.98 -32.46 -17.88
C THR A 570 3.97 -32.65 -16.37
N GLY A 571 5.14 -32.65 -15.73
CA GLY A 571 5.25 -32.56 -14.28
C GLY A 571 5.02 -31.13 -13.80
N ALA A 572 4.31 -30.97 -12.68
CA ALA A 572 4.07 -29.67 -12.04
C ALA A 572 5.35 -28.94 -11.57
N CYS A 573 6.49 -29.64 -11.64
CA CYS A 573 7.84 -29.19 -11.29
C CYS A 573 8.82 -29.31 -12.46
N GLU A 574 8.32 -29.33 -13.70
CA GLU A 574 9.11 -29.23 -14.92
C GLU A 574 8.89 -27.85 -15.56
N ALA A 575 9.96 -27.17 -15.96
CA ALA A 575 9.95 -25.87 -16.62
C ALA A 575 10.96 -25.83 -17.77
N CYS A 576 10.64 -25.05 -18.79
CA CYS A 576 11.43 -24.85 -20.00
C CYS A 576 12.06 -23.46 -20.15
N ASN A 577 11.65 -22.46 -19.35
CA ASN A 577 12.31 -21.15 -19.31
C ASN A 577 13.42 -21.03 -18.25
N LEU A 578 13.83 -22.14 -17.62
CA LEU A 578 14.85 -22.16 -16.57
C LEU A 578 16.21 -21.65 -17.08
N THR A 579 16.78 -20.67 -16.37
CA THR A 579 18.10 -20.10 -16.66
C THR A 579 19.18 -21.21 -16.76
N GLY A 580 19.95 -21.20 -17.84
CA GLY A 580 20.96 -22.22 -18.15
C GLY A 580 20.42 -23.51 -18.79
N SER A 581 19.10 -23.75 -18.81
CA SER A 581 18.45 -24.89 -19.47
C SER A 581 17.33 -24.48 -20.45
N ALA A 582 17.29 -23.20 -20.84
CA ALA A 582 16.21 -22.63 -21.65
C ALA A 582 15.96 -23.42 -22.94
N GLY A 583 14.69 -23.76 -23.20
CA GLY A 583 14.28 -24.62 -24.32
C GLY A 583 14.43 -26.12 -24.08
N THR A 584 14.96 -26.54 -22.93
CA THR A 584 14.99 -27.95 -22.51
C THR A 584 14.09 -28.12 -21.30
N CYS A 585 13.02 -28.91 -21.43
CA CYS A 585 12.09 -29.16 -20.33
C CYS A 585 12.80 -29.88 -19.17
N SER A 586 13.02 -29.15 -18.08
CA SER A 586 13.97 -29.46 -17.02
C SER A 586 13.35 -29.31 -15.63
N ASN A 587 13.93 -30.01 -14.65
CA ASN A 587 13.42 -30.05 -13.28
C ASN A 587 13.62 -28.72 -12.53
N VAL A 588 12.55 -28.18 -11.96
CA VAL A 588 12.58 -27.05 -11.01
C VAL A 588 13.26 -27.51 -9.71
N ALA A 589 14.49 -27.05 -9.48
CA ALA A 589 15.30 -27.45 -8.33
C ALA A 589 14.65 -27.02 -6.98
N SER A 590 14.12 -25.80 -6.92
CA SER A 590 13.33 -25.30 -5.79
C SER A 590 12.47 -24.10 -6.23
N GLY A 591 11.17 -24.12 -5.96
CA GLY A 591 10.27 -23.02 -6.33
C GLY A 591 8.79 -23.43 -6.26
N PRO A 592 7.85 -22.52 -6.52
CA PRO A 592 6.43 -22.88 -6.68
C PRO A 592 6.23 -23.78 -7.93
N PRO A 593 5.15 -24.58 -7.97
CA PRO A 593 4.70 -25.25 -9.18
C PRO A 593 4.45 -24.30 -10.34
N VAL A 594 4.60 -24.84 -11.54
CA VAL A 594 4.66 -24.08 -12.79
C VAL A 594 3.60 -24.56 -13.79
N HIS A 595 3.25 -23.71 -14.76
CA HIS A 595 2.33 -23.98 -15.89
C HIS A 595 0.98 -24.62 -15.53
N GLY A 596 0.40 -24.19 -14.40
CA GLY A 596 -0.89 -24.68 -13.91
C GLY A 596 -0.83 -26.05 -13.23
N GLY A 597 0.36 -26.66 -13.14
CA GLY A 597 0.59 -27.86 -12.36
C GLY A 597 0.31 -27.64 -10.87
N SER A 598 -0.20 -28.68 -10.22
CA SER A 598 -0.56 -28.64 -8.80
C SER A 598 0.18 -29.72 -8.02
N CYS A 599 0.79 -29.34 -6.90
CA CYS A 599 1.42 -30.25 -5.94
C CYS A 599 0.55 -30.50 -4.70
N ALA A 600 -0.77 -30.23 -4.79
CA ALA A 600 -1.69 -30.28 -3.66
C ALA A 600 -1.57 -31.60 -2.85
N PRO A 601 -1.48 -31.54 -1.50
CA PRO A 601 -1.72 -30.38 -0.63
C PRO A 601 -0.54 -29.41 -0.46
N TYR A 602 0.58 -29.62 -1.15
CA TYR A 602 1.77 -28.76 -1.13
C TYR A 602 1.73 -27.70 -2.25
N ASN A 603 2.47 -26.61 -2.10
CA ASN A 603 2.61 -25.55 -3.12
C ASN A 603 4.07 -25.31 -3.54
N LEU A 604 4.95 -26.30 -3.34
CA LEU A 604 6.38 -26.19 -3.55
C LEU A 604 6.94 -27.41 -4.28
N CYS A 605 7.84 -27.16 -5.22
CA CYS A 605 8.72 -28.12 -5.87
C CYS A 605 10.08 -28.18 -5.18
N VAL A 606 10.60 -29.38 -4.98
CA VAL A 606 11.90 -29.67 -4.37
C VAL A 606 12.58 -30.76 -5.20
N ALA A 607 13.80 -30.50 -5.68
CA ALA A 607 14.60 -31.42 -6.49
C ALA A 607 13.86 -31.99 -7.74
N GLY A 608 12.99 -31.20 -8.36
CA GLY A 608 12.21 -31.61 -9.54
C GLY A 608 10.92 -32.38 -9.26
N ALA A 609 10.58 -32.63 -7.99
CA ALA A 609 9.34 -33.28 -7.59
C ALA A 609 8.49 -32.37 -6.71
N CYS A 610 7.20 -32.65 -6.61
CA CYS A 610 6.35 -32.03 -5.60
C CYS A 610 6.87 -32.35 -4.19
N ALA A 611 6.93 -31.34 -3.31
CA ALA A 611 7.30 -31.54 -1.93
C ALA A 611 6.38 -32.57 -1.25
N THR A 612 6.97 -33.45 -0.44
CA THR A 612 6.26 -34.48 0.34
C THR A 612 6.15 -34.13 1.83
N SER A 613 6.72 -33.00 2.24
CA SER A 613 6.72 -32.50 3.61
C SER A 613 6.79 -30.96 3.65
N CYS A 614 6.43 -30.38 4.79
CA CYS A 614 6.44 -28.95 5.04
C CYS A 614 7.09 -28.61 6.39
N THR A 615 7.53 -27.37 6.53
CA THR A 615 7.99 -26.75 7.78
C THR A 615 7.15 -25.53 8.15
N THR A 616 6.56 -24.84 7.16
CA THR A 616 5.70 -23.67 7.32
C THR A 616 4.41 -23.79 6.51
N THR A 617 3.34 -23.11 6.94
CA THR A 617 2.06 -23.01 6.18
C THR A 617 2.25 -22.50 4.76
N SER A 618 3.26 -21.66 4.51
CA SER A 618 3.59 -21.14 3.19
C SER A 618 4.07 -22.20 2.18
N GLN A 619 4.37 -23.43 2.62
CA GLN A 619 4.71 -24.59 1.76
C GLN A 619 3.48 -25.46 1.41
N CYS A 620 2.28 -25.03 1.82
CA CYS A 620 1.01 -25.69 1.56
C CYS A 620 0.12 -24.91 0.60
N THR A 621 -0.84 -25.58 -0.04
CA THR A 621 -1.90 -24.89 -0.80
C THR A 621 -2.70 -23.93 0.09
N SER A 622 -3.37 -22.93 -0.51
CA SER A 622 -4.25 -22.00 0.22
C SER A 622 -5.38 -22.70 1.00
N THR A 623 -5.76 -23.91 0.58
CA THR A 623 -6.73 -24.80 1.24
C THR A 623 -6.15 -25.59 2.42
N SER A 624 -4.83 -25.50 2.68
CA SER A 624 -4.09 -26.35 3.60
C SER A 624 -3.20 -25.53 4.55
N TYR A 625 -2.69 -26.17 5.62
CA TYR A 625 -1.67 -25.62 6.51
C TYR A 625 -0.70 -26.71 6.96
N CYS A 626 0.48 -26.30 7.46
CA CYS A 626 1.49 -27.27 7.87
C CYS A 626 1.25 -27.77 9.30
N LYS A 627 1.11 -29.07 9.46
CA LYS A 627 0.95 -29.74 10.75
C LYS A 627 1.93 -30.89 10.88
N SER A 628 2.88 -30.76 11.80
CA SER A 628 3.84 -31.82 12.16
C SER A 628 4.57 -32.46 10.97
N GLY A 629 4.96 -31.66 9.97
CA GLY A 629 5.66 -32.12 8.78
C GLY A 629 4.79 -32.33 7.53
N SER A 630 3.46 -32.35 7.66
CA SER A 630 2.53 -32.61 6.55
C SER A 630 1.57 -31.46 6.30
N CYS A 631 1.28 -31.16 5.03
CA CYS A 631 0.22 -30.22 4.67
C CYS A 631 -1.15 -30.90 4.82
N VAL A 632 -1.97 -30.40 5.75
CA VAL A 632 -3.32 -30.89 6.04
C VAL A 632 -4.36 -29.84 5.70
N ALA A 633 -5.58 -30.26 5.34
CA ALA A 633 -6.66 -29.33 5.00
C ALA A 633 -6.99 -28.38 6.16
N ARG A 634 -7.26 -27.11 5.83
CA ARG A 634 -7.78 -26.13 6.78
C ARG A 634 -9.19 -26.50 7.19
N SER A 635 -9.52 -26.22 8.45
CA SER A 635 -10.82 -26.54 9.03
C SER A 635 -11.87 -25.48 8.71
N GLY A 636 -13.11 -25.94 8.53
CA GLY A 636 -14.28 -25.06 8.37
C GLY A 636 -14.64 -24.33 9.67
N ASN A 637 -15.59 -23.41 9.56
CA ASN A 637 -16.07 -22.63 10.70
C ASN A 637 -16.64 -23.55 11.80
N GLY A 638 -16.36 -23.21 13.06
CA GLY A 638 -16.84 -23.91 14.26
C GLY A 638 -15.97 -25.07 14.73
N VAL A 639 -14.92 -25.43 13.98
CA VAL A 639 -13.91 -26.41 14.42
C VAL A 639 -12.89 -25.74 15.34
N ALA A 640 -12.41 -26.45 16.37
CA ALA A 640 -11.40 -25.95 17.30
C ALA A 640 -10.05 -25.66 16.59
N CYS A 641 -9.38 -24.59 17.00
CA CYS A 641 -8.12 -24.12 16.43
C CYS A 641 -7.20 -23.49 17.49
N THR A 642 -5.92 -23.35 17.15
CA THR A 642 -4.91 -22.65 17.97
C THR A 642 -4.15 -21.54 17.24
N THR A 643 -4.18 -21.52 15.91
CA THR A 643 -3.62 -20.43 15.08
C THR A 643 -4.50 -20.16 13.87
N ALA A 644 -4.47 -18.91 13.36
CA ALA A 644 -5.27 -18.43 12.23
C ALA A 644 -5.15 -19.30 10.97
N ASP A 645 -3.93 -19.78 10.67
CA ASP A 645 -3.61 -20.66 9.53
C ASP A 645 -4.46 -21.93 9.45
N GLN A 646 -4.96 -22.41 10.59
CA GLN A 646 -5.68 -23.68 10.70
C GLN A 646 -7.09 -23.61 10.09
N CYS A 647 -7.57 -22.40 9.78
CA CYS A 647 -8.95 -22.11 9.43
C CYS A 647 -9.09 -21.66 7.97
N VAL A 648 -10.11 -22.16 7.27
CA VAL A 648 -10.40 -21.78 5.86
C VAL A 648 -10.62 -20.27 5.73
N SER A 649 -11.23 -19.66 6.74
CA SER A 649 -11.46 -18.22 6.85
C SER A 649 -10.21 -17.38 7.14
N GLY A 650 -9.09 -18.01 7.49
CA GLY A 650 -7.90 -17.32 8.03
C GLY A 650 -8.11 -16.68 9.41
N ASN A 651 -9.19 -17.01 10.12
CA ASN A 651 -9.50 -16.44 11.44
C ASN A 651 -9.70 -17.55 12.47
N CYS A 652 -8.80 -17.60 13.46
CA CYS A 652 -8.95 -18.41 14.66
C CYS A 652 -9.25 -17.46 15.83
N VAL A 653 -10.47 -17.50 16.35
CA VAL A 653 -10.99 -16.53 17.33
C VAL A 653 -11.69 -17.33 18.43
N ASP A 654 -11.45 -17.00 19.69
CA ASP A 654 -12.08 -17.67 20.83
C ASP A 654 -11.87 -19.21 20.82
N GLY A 655 -10.72 -19.65 20.28
CA GLY A 655 -10.37 -21.07 20.15
C GLY A 655 -11.08 -21.84 19.03
N VAL A 656 -11.89 -21.18 18.19
CA VAL A 656 -12.61 -21.79 17.07
C VAL A 656 -12.38 -21.07 15.74
N CYS A 657 -12.42 -21.83 14.64
CA CYS A 657 -12.34 -21.29 13.30
C CYS A 657 -13.58 -20.44 13.02
N CYS A 658 -13.37 -19.18 12.67
CA CYS A 658 -14.40 -18.16 12.71
C CYS A 658 -14.68 -17.54 11.35
N SER A 659 -15.94 -17.19 11.05
CA SER A 659 -16.32 -16.57 9.78
C SER A 659 -15.65 -15.21 9.48
N SER A 660 -15.15 -14.50 10.51
CA SER A 660 -14.32 -13.30 10.38
C SER A 660 -13.47 -13.07 11.64
N ALA A 661 -12.74 -11.95 11.71
CA ALA A 661 -11.74 -11.68 12.76
C ALA A 661 -12.31 -11.34 14.15
N CYS A 662 -13.60 -11.04 14.29
CA CYS A 662 -14.25 -10.61 15.55
C CYS A 662 -13.46 -9.58 16.39
N GLY A 663 -12.91 -8.55 15.74
CA GLY A 663 -12.13 -7.50 16.41
C GLY A 663 -12.93 -6.57 17.31
N GLY A 664 -14.26 -6.69 17.35
CA GLY A 664 -15.12 -5.93 18.27
C GLY A 664 -15.10 -6.44 19.71
N GLN A 665 -15.17 -5.52 20.68
CA GLN A 665 -15.24 -5.83 22.12
C GLN A 665 -16.42 -6.78 22.47
N CYS A 666 -17.55 -6.64 21.78
CA CYS A 666 -18.77 -7.42 21.97
C CYS A 666 -19.07 -8.37 20.81
N GLN A 667 -18.03 -8.80 20.08
CA GLN A 667 -18.09 -9.93 19.16
C GLN A 667 -17.47 -11.17 19.82
N ALA A 668 -17.96 -12.34 19.46
CA ALA A 668 -17.37 -13.63 19.82
C ALA A 668 -17.69 -14.68 18.75
N CYS A 669 -16.97 -15.80 18.76
CA CYS A 669 -17.15 -16.85 17.75
C CYS A 669 -17.47 -18.25 18.29
N ASP A 670 -17.38 -18.45 19.59
CA ASP A 670 -17.75 -19.66 20.33
C ASP A 670 -19.11 -19.54 21.04
N VAL A 671 -19.89 -18.49 20.71
CA VAL A 671 -21.25 -18.26 21.22
C VAL A 671 -22.12 -19.49 20.98
N ALA A 672 -22.69 -20.05 22.06
CA ALA A 672 -23.53 -21.25 21.98
C ALA A 672 -24.71 -21.05 21.00
N GLY A 673 -24.87 -21.99 20.06
CA GLY A 673 -25.86 -21.90 18.97
C GLY A 673 -25.41 -21.11 17.73
N ALA A 674 -24.28 -20.40 17.78
CA ALA A 674 -23.69 -19.66 16.66
C ALA A 674 -22.20 -19.98 16.42
N VAL A 675 -21.67 -21.05 17.04
CA VAL A 675 -20.26 -21.44 17.03
C VAL A 675 -19.69 -21.49 15.61
N GLY A 676 -18.59 -20.78 15.39
CA GLY A 676 -17.94 -20.58 14.09
C GLY A 676 -18.43 -19.38 13.28
N SER A 677 -19.54 -18.74 13.69
CA SER A 677 -20.00 -17.49 13.11
C SER A 677 -19.66 -16.32 14.03
N CYS A 678 -18.96 -15.32 13.49
CA CYS A 678 -18.67 -14.09 14.22
C CYS A 678 -19.97 -13.34 14.50
N THR A 679 -20.47 -13.44 15.73
CA THR A 679 -21.76 -12.88 16.14
C THR A 679 -21.61 -11.92 17.30
N LEU A 680 -22.64 -11.10 17.53
CA LEU A 680 -22.68 -10.18 18.66
C LEU A 680 -23.02 -10.94 19.93
N VAL A 681 -22.26 -10.70 21.00
CA VAL A 681 -22.61 -11.18 22.34
C VAL A 681 -23.89 -10.46 22.78
N THR A 682 -24.98 -11.22 22.92
CA THR A 682 -26.35 -10.69 23.09
C THR A 682 -26.68 -10.28 24.53
N SER A 683 -25.99 -10.84 25.52
CA SER A 683 -26.07 -10.45 26.93
C SER A 683 -24.74 -10.74 27.65
N GLY A 684 -24.47 -10.03 28.75
CA GLY A 684 -23.30 -10.30 29.60
C GLY A 684 -21.98 -9.66 29.15
N ALA A 685 -20.86 -10.25 29.59
CA ALA A 685 -19.53 -9.65 29.44
C ALA A 685 -18.87 -9.91 28.06
N PRO A 686 -17.89 -9.08 27.66
CA PRO A 686 -16.99 -9.34 26.52
C PRO A 686 -16.37 -10.75 26.61
N HIS A 687 -16.33 -11.47 25.50
CA HIS A 687 -15.90 -12.87 25.54
C HIS A 687 -14.37 -13.04 25.55
N GLY A 688 -13.90 -14.12 26.16
CA GLY A 688 -12.48 -14.47 26.23
C GLY A 688 -11.65 -13.43 27.00
N SER A 689 -10.47 -13.11 26.47
CA SER A 689 -9.54 -12.13 27.06
C SER A 689 -9.74 -10.70 26.53
N ARG A 690 -10.92 -10.37 25.98
CA ARG A 690 -11.25 -9.00 25.53
C ARG A 690 -11.34 -8.05 26.74
N PRO A 691 -11.00 -6.75 26.59
CA PRO A 691 -11.15 -5.79 27.68
C PRO A 691 -12.60 -5.76 28.21
N ALA A 692 -12.78 -5.91 29.52
CA ALA A 692 -14.08 -5.84 30.16
C ALA A 692 -14.77 -4.47 29.93
N CYS A 693 -16.10 -4.46 29.99
CA CYS A 693 -16.87 -3.21 29.88
C CYS A 693 -16.52 -2.26 31.03
N THR A 694 -16.25 -0.99 30.71
CA THR A 694 -15.91 0.05 31.69
C THR A 694 -17.04 1.08 31.80
N GLY A 695 -17.57 1.28 33.00
CA GLY A 695 -18.58 2.32 33.27
C GLY A 695 -19.35 2.09 34.57
N THR A 696 -20.46 2.79 34.74
CA THR A 696 -21.36 2.64 35.89
C THR A 696 -22.13 1.31 35.84
N GLY A 697 -22.28 0.67 37.00
CA GLY A 697 -23.10 -0.53 37.17
C GLY A 697 -22.54 -1.84 36.60
N VAL A 698 -21.28 -1.90 36.14
CA VAL A 698 -20.65 -3.14 35.65
C VAL A 698 -20.87 -4.31 36.63
N GLY A 699 -21.35 -5.44 36.13
CA GLY A 699 -21.70 -6.62 36.94
C GLY A 699 -23.13 -6.63 37.52
N THR A 700 -23.91 -5.55 37.33
CA THR A 700 -25.34 -5.49 37.68
C THR A 700 -26.23 -5.69 36.44
N THR A 701 -27.52 -6.00 36.64
CA THR A 701 -28.48 -6.26 35.55
C THR A 701 -28.59 -5.13 34.53
N CYS A 702 -28.50 -3.87 34.97
CA CYS A 702 -28.50 -2.68 34.08
C CYS A 702 -27.10 -2.16 33.73
N GLY A 703 -26.05 -2.84 34.16
CA GLY A 703 -24.67 -2.45 33.89
C GLY A 703 -24.36 -2.39 32.41
N VAL A 704 -23.39 -1.53 32.05
CA VAL A 704 -22.80 -1.52 30.71
C VAL A 704 -22.21 -2.90 30.39
N GLN A 705 -22.72 -3.52 29.33
CA GLN A 705 -22.48 -4.92 28.97
C GLN A 705 -22.58 -5.11 27.45
N CYS A 706 -22.33 -6.31 26.95
CA CYS A 706 -22.66 -6.65 25.56
C CYS A 706 -24.14 -6.99 25.46
N THR A 707 -24.87 -6.28 24.59
CA THR A 707 -26.35 -6.31 24.51
C THR A 707 -26.88 -6.70 23.14
N GLY A 708 -26.02 -7.23 22.27
CA GLY A 708 -26.34 -7.46 20.85
C GLY A 708 -26.52 -6.18 20.01
N ALA A 709 -26.35 -4.98 20.59
CA ALA A 709 -26.59 -3.70 19.91
C ALA A 709 -25.37 -3.12 19.16
N SER A 710 -24.14 -3.54 19.51
CA SER A 710 -22.90 -3.04 18.91
C SER A 710 -21.81 -4.09 18.93
N ALA A 711 -20.97 -4.10 17.90
CA ALA A 711 -19.78 -4.96 17.82
C ALA A 711 -18.63 -4.42 18.67
N THR A 712 -18.38 -3.11 18.62
CA THR A 712 -17.12 -2.49 19.04
C THR A 712 -17.15 -1.85 20.42
N ALA A 713 -18.33 -1.70 21.02
CA ALA A 713 -18.48 -1.09 22.35
C ALA A 713 -19.61 -1.79 23.13
N CYS A 714 -19.38 -1.98 24.42
CA CYS A 714 -20.46 -2.30 25.36
C CYS A 714 -21.50 -1.16 25.42
N ALA A 715 -22.75 -1.51 25.72
CA ALA A 715 -23.86 -0.57 25.87
C ALA A 715 -24.67 -0.86 27.14
N PHE A 716 -25.48 0.10 27.59
CA PHE A 716 -26.50 -0.18 28.59
C PHE A 716 -27.64 -0.99 27.95
N PRO A 717 -28.29 -1.91 28.70
CA PRO A 717 -29.51 -2.57 28.26
C PRO A 717 -30.61 -1.56 27.88
N ALA A 718 -31.45 -1.93 26.92
CA ALA A 718 -32.54 -1.09 26.46
C ALA A 718 -33.53 -0.76 27.58
N LYS A 719 -34.31 0.32 27.41
CA LYS A 719 -35.35 0.76 28.38
C LYS A 719 -36.53 -0.21 28.57
N THR A 720 -36.49 -1.36 27.92
CA THR A 720 -37.43 -2.48 28.00
C THR A 720 -36.79 -3.75 28.58
N ALA A 721 -35.51 -3.72 28.96
CA ALA A 721 -34.85 -4.82 29.66
C ALA A 721 -35.29 -4.82 31.14
N PRO A 722 -35.97 -5.86 31.64
CA PRO A 722 -36.39 -5.94 33.03
C PRO A 722 -35.18 -6.14 33.94
N CYS A 723 -35.16 -5.45 35.08
CA CYS A 723 -34.04 -5.46 36.02
C CYS A 723 -34.44 -5.78 37.46
N SER A 724 -35.73 -5.66 37.78
CA SER A 724 -36.34 -6.14 39.01
C SER A 724 -37.69 -6.80 38.71
N ALA A 725 -38.23 -7.52 39.70
CA ALA A 725 -39.58 -8.10 39.68
C ALA A 725 -40.43 -7.46 40.79
N ASN A 726 -41.75 -7.65 40.75
CA ASN A 726 -42.62 -7.23 41.85
C ASN A 726 -42.20 -7.93 43.14
N ALA A 727 -41.92 -7.15 44.18
CA ALA A 727 -41.60 -7.64 45.51
C ALA A 727 -42.12 -6.67 46.57
N CYS A 728 -42.57 -7.17 47.71
CA CYS A 728 -42.83 -6.39 48.90
C CYS A 728 -42.12 -7.01 50.09
N ALA A 729 -41.16 -6.28 50.66
CA ALA A 729 -40.42 -6.68 51.85
C ALA A 729 -40.32 -5.49 52.83
N SER A 730 -40.36 -5.78 54.13
CA SER A 730 -40.16 -4.79 55.20
C SER A 730 -41.05 -3.52 55.13
N GLY A 731 -42.24 -3.62 54.53
CA GLY A 731 -43.16 -2.48 54.36
C GLY A 731 -42.84 -1.56 53.18
N ILE A 732 -42.07 -2.04 52.19
CA ILE A 732 -41.81 -1.37 50.92
C ILE A 732 -42.16 -2.32 49.77
N GLU A 733 -43.03 -1.87 48.88
CA GLU A 733 -43.43 -2.48 47.62
C GLU A 733 -42.59 -1.88 46.48
N THR A 734 -41.87 -2.73 45.74
CA THR A 734 -41.10 -2.36 44.54
C THR A 734 -41.71 -3.07 43.34
N HIS A 735 -42.17 -2.30 42.35
CA HIS A 735 -42.69 -2.85 41.11
C HIS A 735 -41.57 -3.34 40.18
N ALA A 736 -41.87 -4.35 39.36
CA ALA A 736 -41.02 -4.85 38.30
C ALA A 736 -40.60 -3.72 37.36
N SER A 737 -39.33 -3.33 37.45
CA SER A 737 -38.81 -2.13 36.80
C SER A 737 -37.84 -2.49 35.67
N PHE A 738 -37.60 -1.50 34.80
CA PHE A 738 -36.77 -1.62 33.60
C PHE A 738 -35.56 -0.70 33.70
N CYS A 739 -34.49 -1.04 32.97
CA CYS A 739 -33.28 -0.24 32.97
C CYS A 739 -33.52 1.18 32.42
N ASP A 740 -32.80 2.16 32.97
CA ASP A 740 -32.89 3.56 32.54
C ASP A 740 -32.14 3.87 31.23
N GLY A 741 -31.35 2.92 30.72
CA GLY A 741 -30.45 3.10 29.58
C GLY A 741 -29.17 3.90 29.89
N ALA A 742 -28.87 4.15 31.17
CA ALA A 742 -27.70 4.88 31.68
C ALA A 742 -26.99 4.18 32.87
N GLY A 743 -27.45 2.98 33.26
CA GLY A 743 -26.76 2.10 34.21
C GLY A 743 -27.54 1.76 35.48
N LYS A 744 -28.82 2.13 35.58
CA LYS A 744 -29.65 1.93 36.78
C LYS A 744 -30.95 1.19 36.47
N CYS A 745 -31.46 0.47 37.46
CA CYS A 745 -32.85 0.02 37.46
C CYS A 745 -33.72 1.16 38.00
N ASN A 746 -34.82 1.49 37.31
CA ASN A 746 -35.74 2.56 37.75
C ASN A 746 -36.77 2.04 38.76
N ASP A 747 -36.28 1.47 39.87
CA ASP A 747 -37.12 0.87 40.92
C ASP A 747 -38.03 1.91 41.59
N VAL A 748 -39.32 1.88 41.23
CA VAL A 748 -40.35 2.71 41.86
C VAL A 748 -40.76 2.09 43.20
N ALA A 749 -39.93 2.33 44.22
CA ALA A 749 -40.20 1.92 45.59
C ALA A 749 -41.32 2.77 46.22
N ARG A 750 -42.35 2.09 46.74
CA ARG A 750 -43.50 2.66 47.43
C ARG A 750 -43.57 2.09 48.86
N SER A 751 -43.66 2.94 49.87
CA SER A 751 -43.91 2.46 51.24
C SER A 751 -45.38 2.05 51.42
N CYS A 752 -45.61 0.97 52.16
CA CYS A 752 -46.93 0.54 52.64
C CYS A 752 -47.51 1.44 53.74
N GLY A 753 -46.75 2.44 54.21
CA GLY A 753 -47.18 3.37 55.24
C GLY A 753 -47.43 2.66 56.57
N ALA A 754 -48.68 2.66 57.03
CA ALA A 754 -49.08 2.06 58.31
C ALA A 754 -49.28 0.53 58.25
N PHE A 755 -49.22 -0.10 57.07
CA PHE A 755 -49.52 -1.51 56.86
C PHE A 755 -48.26 -2.33 56.55
N THR A 756 -48.33 -3.65 56.77
CA THR A 756 -47.33 -4.63 56.34
C THR A 756 -47.48 -5.02 54.87
N CYS A 757 -46.46 -5.68 54.31
CA CYS A 757 -46.60 -6.40 53.04
C CYS A 757 -47.59 -7.57 53.16
N ASP A 758 -48.10 -8.02 52.02
CA ASP A 758 -48.97 -9.18 51.92
C ASP A 758 -48.21 -10.50 52.17
N PRO A 759 -48.89 -11.61 52.50
CA PRO A 759 -48.21 -12.88 52.80
C PRO A 759 -47.49 -13.53 51.61
N ALA A 760 -47.79 -13.12 50.37
CA ALA A 760 -47.06 -13.58 49.18
C ALA A 760 -45.79 -12.75 48.90
N GLY A 761 -45.58 -11.63 49.61
CA GLY A 761 -44.37 -10.82 49.50
C GLY A 761 -44.26 -10.07 48.17
N VAL A 762 -45.39 -9.63 47.60
CA VAL A 762 -45.46 -8.99 46.27
C VAL A 762 -46.17 -7.64 46.26
N ALA A 763 -47.00 -7.33 47.28
CA ALA A 763 -47.74 -6.08 47.36
C ALA A 763 -47.95 -5.59 48.82
N CYS A 764 -48.33 -4.32 48.99
CA CYS A 764 -48.74 -3.79 50.29
C CYS A 764 -50.16 -4.23 50.70
N LYS A 765 -50.38 -4.55 51.99
CA LYS A 765 -51.75 -4.63 52.54
C LYS A 765 -52.40 -3.24 52.62
N SER A 766 -53.73 -3.22 52.57
CA SER A 766 -54.55 -2.00 52.58
C SER A 766 -55.65 -1.97 53.66
N VAL A 767 -55.85 -3.06 54.39
CA VAL A 767 -56.81 -3.23 55.49
C VAL A 767 -56.17 -4.12 56.56
N CYS A 768 -56.41 -3.85 57.85
CA CYS A 768 -55.92 -4.66 58.96
C CYS A 768 -57.03 -5.45 59.66
N THR A 769 -56.66 -6.60 60.22
CA THR A 769 -57.52 -7.48 61.03
C THR A 769 -56.96 -7.72 62.43
N GLY A 770 -55.65 -7.60 62.61
CA GLY A 770 -54.97 -7.60 63.91
C GLY A 770 -53.68 -6.79 63.89
N ALA A 771 -52.98 -6.73 65.03
CA ALA A 771 -51.75 -5.95 65.15
C ALA A 771 -50.63 -6.38 64.17
N GLY A 772 -50.56 -7.67 63.81
CA GLY A 772 -49.59 -8.20 62.84
C GLY A 772 -49.84 -7.81 61.38
N ASP A 773 -50.94 -7.10 61.07
CA ASP A 773 -51.16 -6.49 59.75
C ASP A 773 -50.57 -5.08 59.66
N CYS A 774 -50.25 -4.44 60.80
CA CYS A 774 -49.76 -3.07 60.89
C CYS A 774 -48.23 -3.02 60.98
N ALA A 775 -47.66 -1.94 60.43
CA ALA A 775 -46.23 -1.66 60.56
C ALA A 775 -45.85 -1.40 62.03
N PRO A 776 -44.62 -1.72 62.47
CA PRO A 776 -44.16 -1.43 63.83
C PRO A 776 -44.36 0.04 64.20
N GLY A 777 -44.97 0.28 65.36
CA GLY A 777 -45.40 1.62 65.79
C GLY A 777 -46.85 1.97 65.43
N PHE A 778 -47.60 1.06 64.80
CA PHE A 778 -49.04 1.19 64.52
C PHE A 778 -49.82 0.00 65.09
N TRP A 779 -51.08 0.21 65.45
CA TRP A 779 -52.03 -0.82 65.90
C TRP A 779 -53.34 -0.73 65.10
N CYS A 780 -54.08 -1.84 65.05
CA CYS A 780 -55.27 -1.94 64.20
C CYS A 780 -56.54 -1.44 64.91
N THR A 781 -57.12 -0.35 64.41
CA THR A 781 -58.46 0.14 64.77
C THR A 781 -59.43 -0.08 63.61
N VAL A 782 -60.31 -1.07 63.73
CA VAL A 782 -61.47 -1.30 62.83
C VAL A 782 -61.11 -1.18 61.33
N GLY A 783 -60.14 -1.98 60.88
CA GLY A 783 -59.69 -2.01 59.49
C GLY A 783 -58.53 -1.07 59.15
N VAL A 784 -58.23 -0.07 59.99
CA VAL A 784 -57.18 0.94 59.75
C VAL A 784 -56.06 0.84 60.78
N CYS A 785 -54.80 0.84 60.31
CA CYS A 785 -53.63 0.94 61.18
C CYS A 785 -53.36 2.39 61.59
N VAL A 786 -53.34 2.68 62.90
CA VAL A 786 -53.11 4.01 63.49
C VAL A 786 -51.94 3.98 64.48
N PRO A 787 -51.21 5.08 64.71
CA PRO A 787 -50.03 5.07 65.58
C PRO A 787 -50.33 4.63 67.02
N VAL A 788 -49.39 3.90 67.64
CA VAL A 788 -49.40 3.68 69.10
C VAL A 788 -49.03 4.99 69.82
N THR A 789 -49.60 5.21 71.00
CA THR A 789 -49.39 6.44 71.78
C THR A 789 -48.12 6.35 72.63
N GLY A 790 -47.37 7.45 72.67
CA GLY A 790 -46.13 7.56 73.46
C GLY A 790 -46.39 7.72 74.96
N LEU A 791 -45.31 7.64 75.75
CA LEU A 791 -45.34 7.84 77.20
C LEU A 791 -46.03 9.16 77.60
N GLY A 792 -46.81 9.10 78.68
CA GLY A 792 -47.54 10.22 79.25
C GLY A 792 -48.82 10.63 78.52
N LYS A 793 -49.21 9.91 77.45
CA LYS A 793 -50.52 10.03 76.80
C LYS A 793 -51.56 9.14 77.48
N GLU A 794 -52.82 9.55 77.42
CA GLU A 794 -53.95 8.78 77.97
C GLU A 794 -54.18 7.47 77.20
N CYS A 795 -54.62 6.43 77.90
CA CYS A 795 -54.79 5.08 77.39
C CYS A 795 -55.96 4.35 78.06
N SER A 796 -56.51 3.34 77.37
CA SER A 796 -57.49 2.40 77.93
C SER A 796 -57.08 0.93 77.84
N SER A 797 -55.96 0.62 77.17
CA SER A 797 -55.29 -0.68 77.24
C SER A 797 -53.78 -0.55 76.99
N ASP A 798 -53.02 -1.53 77.48
CA ASP A 798 -51.58 -1.66 77.27
C ASP A 798 -51.17 -1.63 75.79
N THR A 799 -52.00 -2.22 74.91
CA THR A 799 -51.74 -2.33 73.47
C THR A 799 -51.85 -1.01 72.72
N MET A 800 -52.43 0.03 73.33
CA MET A 800 -52.39 1.39 72.77
C MET A 800 -51.01 2.04 72.97
N CYS A 801 -50.28 1.64 74.01
CA CYS A 801 -49.07 2.30 74.47
C CYS A 801 -47.81 1.72 73.82
N ALA A 802 -46.92 2.61 73.35
CA ALA A 802 -45.60 2.23 72.83
C ALA A 802 -44.71 1.51 73.86
N SER A 803 -45.01 1.66 75.16
CA SER A 803 -44.34 0.98 76.27
C SER A 803 -44.99 -0.35 76.68
N GLY A 804 -46.17 -0.69 76.16
CA GLY A 804 -46.93 -1.87 76.57
C GLY A 804 -47.49 -1.82 78.00
N HIS A 805 -47.56 -0.64 78.64
CA HIS A 805 -48.07 -0.46 80.00
C HIS A 805 -48.96 0.80 80.10
N CYS A 806 -50.21 0.61 80.53
CA CYS A 806 -51.19 1.66 80.81
C CYS A 806 -51.43 1.75 82.33
N THR A 807 -50.79 2.71 82.99
CA THR A 807 -50.75 2.84 84.46
C THR A 807 -51.17 4.25 84.87
N ASP A 808 -51.98 4.38 85.92
CA ASP A 808 -52.63 5.63 86.33
C ASP A 808 -53.44 6.31 85.19
N GLY A 809 -53.92 5.52 84.22
CA GLY A 809 -54.66 6.01 83.03
C GLY A 809 -53.78 6.61 81.93
N VAL A 810 -52.44 6.53 82.05
CA VAL A 810 -51.49 7.01 81.04
C VAL A 810 -50.45 5.97 80.66
N CYS A 811 -49.94 6.04 79.44
CA CYS A 811 -48.86 5.18 78.98
C CYS A 811 -47.61 5.41 79.82
N CYS A 812 -47.22 4.40 80.58
CA CYS A 812 -46.18 4.48 81.61
C CYS A 812 -44.95 3.64 81.21
N GLY A 813 -43.76 4.03 81.68
CA GLY A 813 -42.52 3.26 81.44
C GLY A 813 -42.43 1.96 82.23
N VAL A 814 -43.32 1.74 83.21
CA VAL A 814 -43.40 0.59 84.11
C VAL A 814 -44.86 0.29 84.44
N ALA A 815 -45.17 -0.93 84.86
CA ALA A 815 -46.54 -1.35 85.15
C ALA A 815 -47.16 -0.75 86.44
N SER A 816 -46.34 -0.28 87.39
CA SER A 816 -46.81 0.33 88.66
C SER A 816 -45.74 1.23 89.29
N CYS A 817 -46.15 2.15 90.20
CA CYS A 817 -45.28 3.11 90.87
C CYS A 817 -45.13 2.86 92.38
N GLU A 818 -44.04 3.37 92.96
CA GLU A 818 -43.79 3.33 94.41
C GLU A 818 -44.72 4.26 95.22
N ALA A 819 -44.87 3.99 96.52
CA ALA A 819 -45.74 4.74 97.41
C ALA A 819 -45.40 6.24 97.47
N GLY A 820 -46.43 7.10 97.34
CA GLY A 820 -46.26 8.55 97.25
C GLY A 820 -45.84 9.07 95.87
N SER A 821 -45.72 8.19 94.87
CA SER A 821 -45.45 8.55 93.47
C SER A 821 -46.62 8.16 92.55
N SER A 822 -46.72 8.83 91.40
CA SER A 822 -47.69 8.51 90.34
C SER A 822 -47.09 8.73 88.95
N CYS A 823 -47.56 7.94 87.97
CA CYS A 823 -47.20 8.08 86.57
C CYS A 823 -48.02 9.17 85.83
N ALA A 824 -49.12 9.64 86.42
CA ALA A 824 -49.98 10.71 85.89
C ALA A 824 -49.54 12.13 86.28
N ASN A 825 -48.46 12.28 87.06
CA ASN A 825 -47.99 13.57 87.58
C ASN A 825 -47.68 14.59 86.47
N PRO A 826 -48.25 15.82 86.49
CA PRO A 826 -48.26 16.70 85.31
C PRO A 826 -46.92 17.02 84.65
N GLY A 827 -45.84 17.21 85.42
CA GLY A 827 -44.51 17.56 84.87
C GLY A 827 -43.65 16.38 84.42
N LYS A 828 -44.03 15.14 84.74
CA LYS A 828 -43.31 13.90 84.38
C LYS A 828 -44.25 12.76 83.97
N ARG A 829 -45.36 13.06 83.28
CA ARG A 829 -46.34 12.06 82.83
C ARG A 829 -45.65 10.92 82.07
N GLY A 830 -46.00 9.69 82.40
CA GLY A 830 -45.38 8.48 81.84
C GLY A 830 -44.13 8.00 82.57
N THR A 831 -43.68 8.68 83.63
CA THR A 831 -42.64 8.22 84.55
C THR A 831 -43.07 8.42 86.01
N CYS A 832 -42.88 7.41 86.85
CA CYS A 832 -43.18 7.50 88.29
C CYS A 832 -42.35 8.62 88.96
N SER A 833 -43.02 9.49 89.71
CA SER A 833 -42.39 10.62 90.40
C SER A 833 -43.21 11.09 91.61
N LYS A 834 -42.58 11.74 92.58
CA LYS A 834 -43.22 12.27 93.82
C LYS A 834 -44.04 13.55 93.56
N SER A 835 -45.09 13.76 94.36
CA SER A 835 -45.91 14.99 94.33
C SER A 835 -45.24 16.20 95.01
N LEU A 836 -45.80 17.40 94.83
CA LEU A 836 -45.34 18.63 95.49
C LEU A 836 -45.46 18.54 97.02
N GLY A 837 -44.51 19.16 97.72
CA GLY A 837 -44.42 19.15 99.19
C GLY A 837 -43.85 17.86 99.80
N ALA A 838 -43.66 16.80 99.00
CA ALA A 838 -42.94 15.59 99.45
C ALA A 838 -41.44 15.88 99.67
N THR A 839 -40.80 15.15 100.60
CA THR A 839 -39.36 15.25 100.84
C THR A 839 -38.54 14.56 99.75
N CYS A 840 -37.41 15.18 99.40
CA CYS A 840 -36.52 14.75 98.32
C CYS A 840 -35.05 15.04 98.67
N ALA A 841 -34.15 14.31 98.01
CA ALA A 841 -32.72 14.61 97.99
C ALA A 841 -32.28 15.23 96.65
N ALA A 842 -32.99 14.94 95.55
CA ALA A 842 -32.72 15.49 94.23
C ALA A 842 -33.99 15.76 93.41
N GLY A 843 -33.96 16.78 92.53
CA GLY A 843 -35.09 17.16 91.65
C GLY A 843 -35.50 16.06 90.65
N ALA A 844 -34.64 15.06 90.44
CA ALA A 844 -34.98 13.85 89.70
C ALA A 844 -36.20 13.11 90.28
N GLU A 845 -36.37 13.08 91.60
CA GLU A 845 -37.46 12.39 92.29
C GLU A 845 -38.83 13.09 92.12
N CYS A 846 -38.82 14.41 92.02
CA CYS A 846 -40.03 15.24 92.05
C CYS A 846 -40.71 15.31 90.68
N GLY A 847 -42.04 15.19 90.65
CA GLY A 847 -42.86 15.28 89.43
C GLY A 847 -42.85 16.66 88.76
N SER A 848 -42.36 17.69 89.46
CA SER A 848 -42.06 19.02 88.93
C SER A 848 -40.66 19.16 88.34
N GLY A 849 -39.73 18.23 88.65
CA GLY A 849 -38.31 18.35 88.32
C GLY A 849 -37.46 19.09 89.36
N PHE A 850 -38.06 19.70 90.38
CA PHE A 850 -37.35 20.58 91.32
C PHE A 850 -37.44 20.09 92.75
N CYS A 851 -36.26 19.92 93.37
CA CYS A 851 -36.09 19.72 94.81
C CYS A 851 -35.34 20.95 95.32
N VAL A 852 -36.01 21.78 96.12
CA VAL A 852 -35.46 23.05 96.63
C VAL A 852 -35.76 23.09 98.12
N ASP A 853 -34.79 23.52 98.92
CA ASP A 853 -34.90 23.60 100.38
C ASP A 853 -35.35 22.27 101.05
N GLY A 854 -35.05 21.12 100.40
CA GLY A 854 -35.34 19.76 100.88
C GLY A 854 -36.71 19.18 100.48
N VAL A 855 -37.54 19.92 99.74
CA VAL A 855 -38.91 19.52 99.35
C VAL A 855 -39.16 19.64 97.84
N CYS A 856 -40.12 18.87 97.34
CA CYS A 856 -40.53 18.91 95.94
C CYS A 856 -41.32 20.18 95.63
N CYS A 857 -40.74 21.06 94.81
CA CYS A 857 -41.17 22.44 94.60
C CYS A 857 -41.82 22.67 93.24
N SER A 858 -42.75 23.62 93.18
CA SER A 858 -43.44 24.01 91.93
C SER A 858 -42.51 24.58 90.85
N GLY A 859 -41.32 25.05 91.23
CA GLY A 859 -40.24 25.53 90.36
C GLY A 859 -38.88 25.40 91.06
N ALA A 860 -37.80 25.80 90.37
CA ALA A 860 -36.46 25.92 90.98
C ALA A 860 -36.34 27.08 91.98
N CYS A 861 -37.33 27.98 92.00
CA CYS A 861 -37.35 29.19 92.81
C CYS A 861 -36.12 30.07 92.52
N ASP A 862 -35.86 30.36 91.24
CA ASP A 862 -34.62 31.00 90.75
C ASP A 862 -34.41 32.45 91.21
N GLY A 863 -35.36 33.05 91.94
CA GLY A 863 -35.17 34.37 92.53
C GLY A 863 -34.05 34.38 93.59
N GLN A 864 -33.23 35.42 93.58
CA GLN A 864 -32.26 35.69 94.66
C GLN A 864 -32.96 35.90 96.02
N CYS A 865 -34.25 36.25 95.99
CA CYS A 865 -35.06 36.53 97.17
C CYS A 865 -36.25 35.53 97.29
N GLU A 866 -36.08 34.24 96.96
CA GLU A 866 -37.13 33.19 97.08
C GLU A 866 -36.72 31.99 97.96
N ALA A 867 -37.72 31.33 98.55
CA ALA A 867 -37.60 30.04 99.27
C ALA A 867 -38.85 29.15 99.04
N CYS A 868 -38.76 27.85 99.33
CA CYS A 868 -39.81 26.84 99.09
C CYS A 868 -40.20 26.01 100.33
N ASP A 869 -39.37 26.00 101.37
CA ASP A 869 -39.63 25.40 102.69
C ASP A 869 -40.55 26.26 103.59
N VAL A 870 -40.98 27.43 103.08
CA VAL A 870 -41.79 28.43 103.78
C VAL A 870 -43.01 27.79 104.46
N ALA A 871 -43.06 27.88 105.79
CA ALA A 871 -44.12 27.29 106.60
C ALA A 871 -45.52 27.72 106.15
N GLY A 872 -46.40 26.74 105.90
CA GLY A 872 -47.75 26.97 105.35
C GLY A 872 -47.81 27.14 103.82
N ARG A 873 -46.68 27.10 103.10
CA ARG A 873 -46.59 27.15 101.62
C ARG A 873 -45.66 26.08 101.02
N ILE A 874 -45.23 25.11 101.84
CA ILE A 874 -44.25 24.06 101.52
C ILE A 874 -44.50 23.44 100.14
N GLY A 875 -43.47 23.43 99.28
CA GLY A 875 -43.56 22.96 97.91
C GLY A 875 -43.97 24.02 96.88
N THR A 876 -44.13 25.29 97.29
CA THR A 876 -44.38 26.43 96.41
C THR A 876 -43.35 27.54 96.66
N CYS A 877 -42.68 28.00 95.62
CA CYS A 877 -41.75 29.14 95.69
C CYS A 877 -42.46 30.41 96.19
N TRP A 878 -41.86 31.15 97.12
CA TRP A 878 -42.41 32.39 97.66
C TRP A 878 -41.32 33.44 97.98
N PRO A 879 -41.58 34.76 97.81
CA PRO A 879 -40.61 35.80 98.12
C PRO A 879 -40.26 35.94 99.62
N VAL A 880 -39.03 36.34 99.90
CA VAL A 880 -38.51 36.70 101.23
C VAL A 880 -37.94 38.13 101.25
N SER A 881 -37.86 38.76 102.43
CA SER A 881 -37.34 40.12 102.61
C SER A 881 -36.03 40.13 103.42
N GLY A 882 -35.10 41.04 103.08
CA GLY A 882 -33.83 41.21 103.79
C GLY A 882 -32.61 40.65 103.06
N VAL A 883 -32.08 39.52 103.53
CA VAL A 883 -30.91 38.83 102.94
C VAL A 883 -31.40 37.59 102.19
N PRO A 884 -30.83 37.25 101.00
CA PRO A 884 -31.09 35.99 100.31
C PRO A 884 -31.10 34.75 101.23
N HIS A 885 -32.06 33.84 101.02
CA HIS A 885 -32.22 32.63 101.82
C HIS A 885 -31.30 31.50 101.33
N GLY A 886 -30.74 30.72 102.26
CA GLY A 886 -29.80 29.65 101.94
C GLY A 886 -28.44 30.13 101.43
N ALA A 887 -27.69 29.23 100.78
CA ALA A 887 -26.32 29.46 100.33
C ALA A 887 -26.23 30.15 98.93
N ARG A 888 -27.13 31.10 98.66
CA ARG A 888 -27.27 31.76 97.35
C ARG A 888 -26.39 33.01 97.25
N ASP A 889 -26.00 33.36 96.02
CA ASP A 889 -25.18 34.54 95.76
C ASP A 889 -25.85 35.85 96.22
N LYS A 890 -25.04 36.76 96.76
CA LYS A 890 -25.50 38.09 97.22
C LYS A 890 -25.87 38.97 96.02
N CYS A 891 -26.77 39.93 96.24
CA CYS A 891 -27.08 41.00 95.29
C CYS A 891 -25.78 41.63 94.76
N SER A 892 -25.41 41.34 93.52
CA SER A 892 -24.04 41.54 93.02
C SER A 892 -23.64 43.01 93.01
N ASP A 893 -22.58 43.34 93.75
CA ASP A 893 -22.10 44.68 94.05
C ASP A 893 -21.94 45.55 92.79
N GLY A 894 -22.68 46.67 92.71
CA GLY A 894 -22.72 47.55 91.53
C GLY A 894 -21.47 48.42 91.28
N GLY A 895 -20.30 48.00 91.74
CA GLY A 895 -19.02 48.51 91.21
C GLY A 895 -18.45 49.79 91.82
N GLY A 896 -18.63 50.04 93.12
CA GLY A 896 -17.65 50.78 93.90
C GLY A 896 -17.87 52.27 94.18
N ASP A 897 -18.98 52.89 93.75
CA ASP A 897 -19.39 54.22 94.21
C ASP A 897 -20.70 54.19 95.03
N VAL A 898 -20.94 55.26 95.80
CA VAL A 898 -22.07 55.40 96.73
C VAL A 898 -23.44 55.32 96.04
N CYS A 899 -23.51 55.57 94.73
CA CYS A 899 -24.74 55.70 93.98
C CYS A 899 -25.15 54.38 93.26
N ARG A 900 -24.54 53.23 93.60
CA ARG A 900 -24.72 51.95 92.85
C ARG A 900 -24.90 50.65 93.67
N ALA A 901 -25.20 50.68 94.97
CA ALA A 901 -25.42 49.46 95.79
C ALA A 901 -26.89 48.97 95.86
N LEU A 902 -27.14 47.66 96.11
CA LEU A 902 -28.44 46.97 95.96
C LEU A 902 -28.85 46.05 97.14
N ARG A 903 -30.16 45.82 97.38
CA ARG A 903 -30.72 44.82 98.33
C ARG A 903 -32.10 44.24 97.93
N CYS A 904 -32.47 43.06 98.46
CA CYS A 904 -33.84 42.49 98.37
C CYS A 904 -34.85 43.32 99.20
N ASP A 905 -35.99 43.70 98.62
CA ASP A 905 -37.05 44.46 99.29
C ASP A 905 -38.21 43.60 99.84
N GLY A 906 -38.43 42.41 99.29
CA GLY A 906 -39.56 41.53 99.64
C GLY A 906 -40.85 41.82 98.86
N ALA A 907 -40.75 42.54 97.74
CA ALA A 907 -41.84 42.71 96.80
C ALA A 907 -42.16 41.41 96.04
N VAL A 908 -43.28 41.41 95.30
CA VAL A 908 -43.75 40.25 94.51
C VAL A 908 -42.86 39.97 93.28
N ASP A 909 -42.01 40.93 92.88
CA ASP A 909 -41.04 40.79 91.78
C ASP A 909 -39.70 40.24 92.31
N SER A 910 -39.70 38.94 92.59
CA SER A 910 -38.71 38.20 93.38
C SER A 910 -37.26 38.14 92.84
N ARG A 911 -36.97 38.90 91.77
CA ARG A 911 -35.72 38.83 90.99
C ARG A 911 -34.93 40.14 90.99
N LYS A 912 -35.33 41.15 91.76
CA LYS A 912 -34.73 42.48 91.73
C LYS A 912 -34.20 42.90 93.10
N CYS A 913 -32.88 43.04 93.21
CA CYS A 913 -32.30 43.90 94.22
C CYS A 913 -32.31 45.36 93.70
N SER A 914 -32.76 46.31 94.52
CA SER A 914 -33.06 47.69 94.07
C SER A 914 -32.04 48.74 94.58
N ALA A 915 -31.88 49.83 93.81
CA ALA A 915 -30.91 50.92 94.04
C ALA A 915 -31.58 52.19 94.61
N TYR A 916 -30.76 53.13 95.12
CA TYR A 916 -31.21 54.41 95.68
C TYR A 916 -32.01 55.28 94.68
N ALA A 917 -33.00 56.00 95.21
CA ALA A 917 -33.91 56.87 94.43
C ALA A 917 -33.33 58.26 94.13
N ARG A 918 -33.88 58.93 93.11
CA ARG A 918 -33.40 60.23 92.60
C ARG A 918 -33.61 61.38 93.61
N GLY A 919 -32.54 62.09 93.95
CA GLY A 919 -32.58 63.34 94.72
C GLY A 919 -31.23 64.06 94.74
N LEU A 920 -31.25 65.40 94.79
CA LEU A 920 -30.04 66.26 94.70
C LEU A 920 -29.15 66.27 95.96
N GLU A 921 -29.40 65.38 96.93
CA GLU A 921 -28.75 65.40 98.25
C GLU A 921 -27.50 64.51 98.32
N THR A 922 -27.31 63.58 97.38
CA THR A 922 -26.15 62.67 97.37
C THR A 922 -24.99 63.26 96.57
N SER A 923 -24.06 63.93 97.28
CA SER A 923 -22.82 64.47 96.71
C SER A 923 -21.82 63.37 96.38
N CYS A 924 -21.17 63.46 95.22
CA CYS A 924 -20.22 62.46 94.72
C CYS A 924 -18.79 63.00 94.48
N ALA A 925 -18.59 64.32 94.42
CA ALA A 925 -17.25 64.93 94.53
C ALA A 925 -17.33 66.36 95.11
N PRO A 926 -16.36 66.79 95.95
CA PRO A 926 -16.33 68.14 96.52
C PRO A 926 -15.80 69.19 95.54
N ALA A 927 -16.02 70.47 95.85
CA ALA A 927 -15.42 71.60 95.14
C ALA A 927 -13.88 71.65 95.30
N THR A 928 -13.19 72.21 94.31
CA THR A 928 -11.72 72.34 94.28
C THR A 928 -11.27 73.60 93.53
N CYS A 929 -10.19 74.26 93.98
CA CYS A 929 -9.49 75.30 93.22
C CYS A 929 -8.01 74.92 93.09
N THR A 930 -7.45 74.94 91.88
CA THR A 930 -6.02 74.69 91.65
C THR A 930 -5.47 75.56 90.51
N GLY A 931 -4.19 75.94 90.59
CA GLY A 931 -3.55 76.83 89.62
C GLY A 931 -4.27 78.18 89.55
N SER A 932 -5.03 78.41 88.49
CA SER A 932 -5.94 79.56 88.32
C SER A 932 -7.31 79.11 87.83
N THR A 933 -7.88 78.04 88.40
CA THR A 933 -9.16 77.46 87.97
C THR A 933 -9.95 76.84 89.13
N PHE A 934 -11.21 77.23 89.27
CA PHE A 934 -12.15 76.79 90.32
C PHE A 934 -13.28 75.92 89.76
N ALA A 935 -13.58 74.78 90.40
CA ALA A 935 -14.72 73.92 90.09
C ALA A 935 -15.54 73.59 91.35
N ALA A 936 -16.86 73.47 91.21
CA ALA A 936 -17.80 73.34 92.33
C ALA A 936 -18.20 71.88 92.66
N THR A 937 -18.86 71.69 93.81
CA THR A 937 -19.34 70.38 94.30
C THR A 937 -20.30 69.71 93.31
N SER A 938 -20.16 68.40 93.19
CA SER A 938 -20.77 67.54 92.17
C SER A 938 -21.71 66.51 92.79
N TYR A 939 -22.82 66.19 92.11
CA TYR A 939 -23.92 65.36 92.65
C TYR A 939 -24.31 64.21 91.69
N CYS A 940 -24.82 63.12 92.25
CA CYS A 940 -25.30 61.99 91.45
C CYS A 940 -26.60 62.32 90.71
N ASP A 941 -26.66 61.98 89.42
CA ASP A 941 -27.76 62.33 88.52
C ASP A 941 -29.00 61.42 88.63
N GLY A 942 -28.93 60.37 89.44
CA GLY A 942 -30.03 59.41 89.60
C GLY A 942 -30.30 58.56 88.36
N VAL A 943 -29.31 58.43 87.46
CA VAL A 943 -29.12 57.28 86.56
C VAL A 943 -27.77 56.59 86.80
N GLY A 944 -27.06 56.97 87.87
CA GLY A 944 -25.86 56.30 88.37
C GLY A 944 -24.55 56.96 87.93
N ALA A 945 -24.54 58.23 87.52
CA ALA A 945 -23.31 58.96 87.22
C ALA A 945 -23.17 60.25 88.05
N CYS A 946 -21.93 60.64 88.32
CA CYS A 946 -21.60 61.88 89.01
C CYS A 946 -21.53 63.04 88.01
N ARG A 947 -22.40 64.05 88.14
CA ARG A 947 -22.36 65.26 87.29
C ARG A 947 -21.40 66.27 87.90
N VAL A 948 -20.23 66.41 87.26
CA VAL A 948 -19.22 67.43 87.57
C VAL A 948 -19.64 68.83 87.16
N ALA A 949 -19.32 69.83 87.99
CA ALA A 949 -19.59 71.23 87.70
C ALA A 949 -18.48 71.86 86.84
N GLU A 950 -18.85 72.75 85.91
CA GLU A 950 -17.90 73.36 84.97
C GLU A 950 -16.85 74.26 85.65
N PRO A 951 -15.56 74.16 85.29
CA PRO A 951 -14.51 75.00 85.89
C PRO A 951 -14.53 76.44 85.36
N LYS A 952 -14.30 77.41 86.26
CA LYS A 952 -14.15 78.84 85.95
C LYS A 952 -12.70 79.29 86.14
N SER A 953 -12.20 80.12 85.23
CA SER A 953 -10.85 80.69 85.32
C SER A 953 -10.76 81.81 86.35
N CYS A 954 -9.65 81.84 87.09
CA CYS A 954 -9.27 82.91 88.01
C CYS A 954 -8.26 83.90 87.39
N ALA A 955 -7.77 83.63 86.18
CA ALA A 955 -6.70 84.41 85.55
C ALA A 955 -7.10 85.91 85.40
N PRO A 956 -6.17 86.87 85.64
CA PRO A 956 -4.72 86.69 85.78
C PRO A 956 -4.24 86.25 87.18
N PHE A 957 -5.14 86.01 88.15
CA PHE A 957 -4.80 85.57 89.51
C PHE A 957 -4.75 84.04 89.65
N ALA A 958 -4.11 83.58 90.72
CA ALA A 958 -4.12 82.19 91.17
C ALA A 958 -5.30 81.88 92.12
N CYS A 959 -5.57 80.60 92.32
CA CYS A 959 -6.47 80.08 93.34
C CYS A 959 -5.94 80.26 94.78
N ASP A 960 -6.82 80.14 95.76
CA ASP A 960 -6.50 79.59 97.08
C ASP A 960 -6.96 78.12 97.19
N ALA A 961 -7.16 77.57 98.39
CA ALA A 961 -7.58 76.17 98.56
C ALA A 961 -9.04 75.90 98.15
N ALA A 962 -9.90 76.92 98.05
CA ALA A 962 -11.34 76.77 97.84
C ALA A 962 -11.98 77.83 96.93
N ALA A 963 -11.29 78.91 96.55
CA ALA A 963 -11.82 79.98 95.70
C ALA A 963 -10.74 80.66 94.83
N CYS A 964 -11.17 81.42 93.81
CA CYS A 964 -10.31 82.31 93.05
C CYS A 964 -9.89 83.53 93.88
N ARG A 965 -8.61 83.89 93.88
CA ARG A 965 -8.16 85.19 94.40
C ARG A 965 -8.55 86.33 93.45
N THR A 966 -8.67 87.53 94.01
CA THR A 966 -8.98 88.77 93.27
C THR A 966 -7.93 89.87 93.46
N THR A 967 -6.86 89.58 94.20
CA THR A 967 -5.70 90.44 94.42
C THR A 967 -4.41 89.60 94.46
N CYS A 968 -3.26 90.22 94.21
CA CYS A 968 -1.95 89.60 94.36
C CYS A 968 -1.03 90.45 95.25
N ASP A 969 -0.29 89.77 96.13
CA ASP A 969 0.72 90.36 97.03
C ASP A 969 2.13 89.89 96.67
N THR A 970 2.22 88.81 95.88
CA THR A 970 3.43 88.19 95.35
C THR A 970 3.14 87.62 93.96
N ASP A 971 4.19 87.38 93.15
CA ASP A 971 4.06 86.74 91.82
C ASP A 971 3.40 85.36 91.87
N ALA A 972 3.52 84.63 92.99
CA ALA A 972 2.85 83.36 93.20
C ALA A 972 1.32 83.46 93.33
N HIS A 973 0.77 84.67 93.48
CA HIS A 973 -0.67 84.92 93.43
C HIS A 973 -1.14 85.29 91.99
N CYS A 974 -0.26 85.30 90.98
CA CYS A 974 -0.59 85.41 89.55
C CYS A 974 -0.59 84.04 88.86
N SER A 975 -1.32 83.92 87.75
CA SER A 975 -1.30 82.73 86.89
C SER A 975 -0.04 82.65 86.02
N ALA A 976 0.40 81.44 85.67
CA ALA A 976 1.68 81.21 85.00
C ALA A 976 1.84 82.02 83.70
N GLY A 977 3.05 82.55 83.49
CA GLY A 977 3.36 83.51 82.42
C GLY A 977 3.15 84.97 82.80
N ASN A 978 2.57 85.27 83.97
CA ASN A 978 2.23 86.61 84.43
C ASN A 978 2.87 86.93 85.81
N VAL A 979 3.21 88.21 86.09
CA VAL A 979 3.90 88.67 87.33
C VAL A 979 3.14 89.78 88.06
N CYS A 980 3.23 89.85 89.38
CA CYS A 980 2.40 90.69 90.24
C CYS A 980 2.95 92.11 90.41
N LYS A 981 2.11 93.12 90.17
CA LYS A 981 2.40 94.53 90.51
C LYS A 981 1.15 95.20 91.07
N GLY A 982 1.21 95.65 92.32
CA GLY A 982 0.12 96.41 92.96
C GLY A 982 -1.25 95.74 92.81
N ALA A 983 -1.28 94.40 92.86
CA ALA A 983 -2.43 93.52 92.58
C ALA A 983 -2.83 93.23 91.09
N ALA A 984 -1.93 93.16 90.07
CA ALA A 984 -2.25 92.69 88.66
C ALA A 984 -1.04 92.11 87.79
N CYS A 985 -1.25 91.50 86.56
CA CYS A 985 -0.29 90.62 85.78
C CYS A 985 -0.45 90.46 84.17
N VAL A 986 0.56 90.02 83.30
CA VAL A 986 0.53 89.80 81.74
C VAL A 986 1.54 88.77 81.00
N PRO A 987 1.34 88.22 79.71
CA PRO A 987 2.05 87.05 78.98
C PRO A 987 2.53 87.13 77.41
N ASN A 988 2.88 86.01 76.63
CA ASN A 988 3.54 85.96 75.21
C ASN A 988 3.45 84.64 74.24
N THR A 989 3.84 84.59 72.89
CA THR A 989 3.73 83.45 71.81
C THR A 989 4.70 83.40 70.51
N ALA A 990 4.62 82.44 69.48
CA ALA A 990 5.38 82.33 68.10
C ALA A 990 5.11 81.11 67.05
N ARG A 991 5.36 81.13 65.65
CA ARG A 991 5.52 79.96 64.59
C ARG A 991 5.81 80.14 62.99
N CYS A 992 5.82 79.07 62.07
CA CYS A 992 6.38 78.95 60.62
C CYS A 992 5.78 77.90 59.51
N SER A 993 6.20 77.80 58.17
CA SER A 993 5.67 76.91 57.01
C SER A 993 6.59 76.29 55.84
N SER A 994 6.02 75.83 54.66
CA SER A 994 6.58 74.88 53.64
C SER A 994 7.23 75.40 52.33
N ASP A 995 6.73 76.48 51.71
CA ASP A 995 6.99 76.78 50.28
C ASP A 995 8.30 77.54 50.04
N GLY A 996 9.36 77.17 50.78
CA GLY A 996 10.58 77.94 50.88
C GLY A 996 10.40 79.25 51.67
N LEU A 997 9.57 79.22 52.73
CA LEU A 997 9.18 80.41 53.50
C LEU A 997 9.42 80.24 55.00
N ALA A 998 10.00 81.26 55.64
CA ALA A 998 10.36 81.27 57.06
C ALA A 998 9.60 82.35 57.86
N SER A 999 9.24 82.05 59.11
CA SER A 999 8.65 82.99 60.07
C SER A 999 8.91 82.59 61.54
N ILE A 1000 8.71 83.53 62.47
CA ILE A 1000 8.55 83.29 63.91
C ILE A 1000 7.27 83.92 64.51
N ASP A 1001 6.56 84.80 63.80
CA ASP A 1001 5.28 85.43 64.21
C ASP A 1001 4.38 85.68 62.99
N GLU A 1002 3.08 85.92 63.18
CA GLU A 1002 2.09 86.11 62.09
C GLU A 1002 2.22 87.46 61.34
N GLY A 1003 3.40 87.79 60.81
CA GLY A 1003 3.59 89.07 60.10
C GLY A 1003 4.84 89.26 59.23
N THR A 1004 5.90 88.45 59.36
CA THR A 1004 7.10 88.58 58.49
C THR A 1004 7.52 87.27 57.86
N VAL A 1005 7.22 87.14 56.57
CA VAL A 1005 7.53 85.97 55.75
C VAL A 1005 8.76 86.27 54.90
N LYS A 1006 9.83 85.46 55.01
CA LYS A 1006 11.04 85.61 54.19
C LYS A 1006 11.19 84.45 53.20
N PRO A 1007 11.27 84.70 51.88
CA PRO A 1007 11.52 83.65 50.90
C PRO A 1007 12.99 83.21 50.87
N CYS A 1008 13.20 81.91 50.73
CA CYS A 1008 14.53 81.27 50.73
C CYS A 1008 15.22 81.28 49.35
N GLY A 1009 14.59 81.84 48.32
CA GLY A 1009 15.11 81.87 46.95
C GLY A 1009 15.25 80.45 46.39
N ASN A 1010 16.40 80.15 45.77
CA ASN A 1010 16.68 78.83 45.20
C ASN A 1010 17.07 77.76 46.26
N TYR A 1011 16.86 78.01 47.55
CA TYR A 1011 17.22 77.11 48.66
C TYR A 1011 16.00 76.71 49.51
N ARG A 1012 16.14 75.62 50.28
CA ARG A 1012 15.05 75.03 51.09
C ARG A 1012 14.92 75.67 52.50
N CYS A 1013 13.73 75.57 53.10
CA CYS A 1013 13.42 76.03 54.47
C CYS A 1013 13.29 74.87 55.47
N ASN A 1014 13.61 75.09 56.75
CA ASN A 1014 13.32 74.20 57.88
C ASN A 1014 13.04 75.00 59.17
N ASN A 1015 11.97 74.66 59.90
CA ASN A 1015 11.67 75.10 61.29
C ASN A 1015 11.77 76.61 61.63
N GLY A 1016 11.76 77.52 60.65
CA GLY A 1016 11.92 78.97 60.87
C GLY A 1016 13.12 79.59 60.15
N VAL A 1017 13.93 78.80 59.44
CA VAL A 1017 15.21 79.26 58.86
C VAL A 1017 15.41 78.72 57.43
N CYS A 1018 15.89 79.57 56.54
CA CYS A 1018 16.31 79.23 55.17
C CYS A 1018 17.75 78.70 55.12
N ALA A 1019 18.01 77.71 54.27
CA ALA A 1019 19.37 77.39 53.82
C ALA A 1019 19.94 78.51 52.92
N THR A 1020 21.27 78.56 52.78
CA THR A 1020 21.99 79.64 52.05
C THR A 1020 23.10 79.15 51.12
N ASN A 1021 23.37 77.84 51.10
CA ASN A 1021 24.25 77.13 50.19
C ASN A 1021 23.66 75.74 49.89
N CYS A 1022 24.27 75.02 48.95
CA CYS A 1022 23.95 73.61 48.67
C CYS A 1022 25.22 72.75 48.67
N ALA A 1023 25.08 71.50 49.09
CA ALA A 1023 26.08 70.44 48.89
C ALA A 1023 25.62 69.45 47.81
N ALA A 1024 24.30 69.31 47.61
CA ALA A 1024 23.68 68.56 46.54
C ALA A 1024 22.42 69.26 46.01
N THR A 1025 21.96 68.87 44.82
CA THR A 1025 20.73 69.39 44.19
C THR A 1025 19.46 69.20 45.04
N THR A 1026 19.47 68.34 46.06
CA THR A 1026 18.37 68.17 47.03
C THR A 1026 18.21 69.33 48.03
N ASP A 1027 19.23 70.15 48.18
CA ASP A 1027 19.23 71.33 49.06
C ASP A 1027 18.64 72.57 48.34
N CYS A 1028 18.60 72.49 47.00
CA CYS A 1028 18.02 73.48 46.11
C CYS A 1028 16.49 73.38 46.02
N ALA A 1029 15.87 74.48 45.61
CA ALA A 1029 14.47 74.51 45.18
C ALA A 1029 14.29 73.71 43.86
N PRO A 1030 13.13 73.06 43.64
CA PRO A 1030 12.89 72.27 42.43
C PRO A 1030 13.10 73.08 41.14
N GLY A 1031 13.86 72.52 40.20
CA GLY A 1031 14.22 73.17 38.93
C GLY A 1031 15.58 73.86 38.92
N ALA A 1032 16.20 74.09 40.09
CA ALA A 1032 17.60 74.50 40.20
C ALA A 1032 18.52 73.31 40.48
N VAL A 1033 19.71 73.31 39.90
CA VAL A 1033 20.80 72.34 40.17
C VAL A 1033 21.88 72.98 41.03
N CYS A 1034 22.51 72.19 41.90
CA CYS A 1034 23.63 72.67 42.71
C CYS A 1034 24.93 72.68 41.89
N ASP A 1035 25.41 73.88 41.54
CA ASP A 1035 26.72 74.11 40.96
C ASP A 1035 27.63 74.81 41.96
N SER A 1036 28.74 74.16 42.32
CA SER A 1036 29.87 74.74 43.06
C SER A 1036 29.50 75.41 44.40
N GLY A 1037 28.41 74.97 45.05
CA GLY A 1037 27.88 75.50 46.30
C GLY A 1037 26.60 76.34 46.18
N THR A 1038 26.14 76.58 44.95
CA THR A 1038 25.07 77.54 44.58
C THR A 1038 23.99 76.90 43.70
N CYS A 1039 22.72 77.25 43.90
CA CYS A 1039 21.60 76.69 43.13
C CYS A 1039 21.25 77.53 41.89
N VAL A 1040 21.45 76.98 40.68
CA VAL A 1040 21.35 77.69 39.37
C VAL A 1040 20.44 76.97 38.36
N VAL A 1041 20.04 77.66 37.27
CA VAL A 1041 19.08 77.17 36.24
C VAL A 1041 19.62 77.42 34.82
N PRO A 1042 19.67 76.43 33.89
CA PRO A 1042 20.25 76.61 32.54
C PRO A 1042 19.32 77.14 31.43
N THR A 1043 19.89 77.54 30.28
CA THR A 1043 19.19 78.01 29.05
C THR A 1043 19.85 77.49 27.76
N ASN A 1044 19.14 77.48 26.61
CA ASN A 1044 19.47 76.73 25.37
C ASN A 1044 19.79 77.62 24.14
N ASP A 1045 20.41 77.04 23.09
CA ASP A 1045 20.33 77.43 21.65
C ASP A 1045 20.94 76.33 20.72
N GLY A 1046 20.52 76.21 19.44
CA GLY A 1046 21.36 75.63 18.35
C GLY A 1046 20.94 74.34 17.55
N GLU A 1047 19.91 74.43 16.71
CA GLU A 1047 19.65 73.82 15.35
C GLU A 1047 20.11 72.40 14.83
N ASP A 1048 19.22 71.85 13.98
CA ASP A 1048 19.38 71.05 12.73
C ASP A 1048 19.74 69.54 12.58
N SER A 1049 18.67 68.77 12.29
CA SER A 1049 18.48 67.91 11.08
C SER A 1049 18.95 66.42 11.01
N GLY A 1050 18.03 65.56 10.53
CA GLY A 1050 18.30 64.23 9.91
C GLY A 1050 18.53 63.02 10.84
N GLY A 1051 18.01 61.82 10.59
CA GLY A 1051 17.11 61.33 9.53
C GLY A 1051 17.26 59.81 9.30
N CYS A 1052 16.24 59.00 9.58
CA CYS A 1052 16.41 57.54 9.75
C CYS A 1052 16.09 56.62 8.54
N SER A 1053 16.83 55.50 8.49
CA SER A 1053 16.38 54.12 8.17
C SER A 1053 16.01 53.64 6.74
N ALA A 1054 16.71 52.56 6.35
CA ALA A 1054 16.23 51.31 5.71
C ALA A 1054 15.60 51.27 4.28
N GLY A 1055 15.99 50.27 3.45
CA GLY A 1055 15.15 49.87 2.29
C GLY A 1055 15.73 48.95 1.19
N ARG A 1056 15.57 47.62 1.33
CA ARG A 1056 15.20 46.59 0.32
C ARG A 1056 15.65 46.65 -1.18
N ARG A 1057 16.15 45.49 -1.64
CA ARG A 1057 15.86 44.74 -2.91
C ARG A 1057 16.20 45.34 -4.30
N ALA A 1058 16.45 44.40 -5.24
CA ALA A 1058 16.29 44.50 -6.71
C ALA A 1058 17.30 45.41 -7.46
N SER A 1059 17.61 45.22 -8.74
CA SER A 1059 17.41 44.07 -9.67
C SER A 1059 18.34 44.20 -10.89
N SER A 1060 18.37 43.15 -11.73
CA SER A 1060 18.77 43.13 -13.15
C SER A 1060 19.11 44.46 -13.86
N GLY A 1061 20.28 44.52 -14.50
CA GLY A 1061 20.63 45.51 -15.50
C GLY A 1061 21.96 45.15 -16.17
N GLY A 1062 21.93 44.69 -17.42
CA GLY A 1062 23.14 44.37 -18.19
C GLY A 1062 23.42 45.41 -19.27
N GLY A 1063 24.59 45.32 -19.91
CA GLY A 1063 24.83 45.93 -21.21
C GLY A 1063 26.24 46.48 -21.43
N ALA A 1064 26.66 46.44 -22.71
CA ALA A 1064 27.70 47.26 -23.33
C ALA A 1064 29.17 47.09 -22.87
N LEU A 1065 30.18 47.25 -23.73
CA LEU A 1065 30.29 46.97 -25.18
C LEU A 1065 31.78 47.00 -25.59
N ALA A 1066 32.09 46.41 -26.74
CA ALA A 1066 33.19 46.76 -27.66
C ALA A 1066 34.66 46.88 -27.15
N GLY A 1067 35.52 46.06 -27.77
CA GLY A 1067 36.88 46.50 -28.17
C GLY A 1067 38.07 45.89 -27.41
N LEU A 1068 39.28 45.83 -27.99
CA LEU A 1068 39.62 46.08 -29.40
C LEU A 1068 40.99 45.44 -29.79
N LEU A 1069 41.01 44.68 -30.89
CA LEU A 1069 42.11 44.40 -31.84
C LEU A 1069 43.54 44.00 -31.40
N LEU A 1070 44.05 42.93 -32.06
CA LEU A 1070 45.45 42.70 -32.55
C LEU A 1070 46.55 42.52 -31.48
N ALA A 1071 47.63 41.73 -31.70
CA ALA A 1071 48.33 41.35 -32.92
C ALA A 1071 48.80 39.86 -32.87
N LEU A 1072 48.61 39.06 -33.93
CA LEU A 1072 49.58 38.78 -35.01
C LEU A 1072 50.95 38.20 -34.55
N GLY A 1073 51.11 36.89 -34.71
CA GLY A 1073 52.38 36.15 -34.75
C GLY A 1073 52.27 35.00 -35.75
N ALA A 1074 53.27 34.76 -36.61
CA ALA A 1074 53.05 34.11 -37.91
C ALA A 1074 53.85 32.82 -38.16
N LEU A 1075 53.24 31.91 -38.93
CA LEU A 1075 53.85 31.05 -39.98
C LEU A 1075 55.18 30.29 -39.66
N ARG A 1076 55.17 28.94 -39.72
CA ARG A 1076 55.47 28.11 -40.95
C ARG A 1076 56.03 26.68 -40.71
N ARG A 1077 55.34 25.70 -41.33
CA ARG A 1077 55.86 24.61 -42.22
C ARG A 1077 56.63 23.38 -41.70
N ARG A 1078 56.46 22.32 -42.53
CA ARG A 1078 57.16 21.01 -42.66
C ARG A 1078 56.79 20.00 -41.56
N ARG A 1079 56.20 18.84 -41.89
CA ARG A 1079 56.59 17.72 -42.82
C ARG A 1079 57.64 16.79 -42.20
N GLY A 1080 57.16 15.66 -41.69
CA GLY A 1080 57.72 14.33 -41.87
C GLY A 1080 56.63 13.52 -42.57
#